data_AF-A0A946H8X4-F1
#
_entry.id   AF-A0A946H8X4-F1
#
_cell.length_a   1.000
_cell.length_b   1.000
_cell.length_c   1.000
_cell.angle_alpha   90.00
_cell.angle_beta   90.00
_cell.angle_gamma   90.00
#
_symmetry.space_group_name_H-M   'P 1'
#
loop_
_entity.id
_entity.type
_entity.pdbx_description
1 polymer ?
#
loop_
_entity_poly.entity_id
_entity_poly.type
_entity_poly.pdbx_seq_one_letter_code
_entity_poly.pdbx_strand_id
1 'polypeptide(L)'
;MEKLQPIAFTSKKAISSCSSYFFVLPHKSFVFEKLKTWSKPDCYVVDLQDGCPNELKEMARENIKQQATLLGELDRKILLRVNDFGNEAELKKDMELLSLGVFDGIMLPMINRVENIQTIDRWLQNMEEELSTGRTVFEIVPLIETVYSTVHINRITSSSNRITAIALGLFDLFADSNASMNQANVNFISNQVMLAAKSAGLPFIDSPFTEIHDYAAFYADCKKTADIGSDGKLILHPDHIDIVNNCFSISEEEKKSLTDKLIGYTGGCSINKSGEFIGPPVEKKIKRQLLKKVKKKRIPANSIRPRTFKYGLDLNTVYEGQALPCPYEISVDESWTTLWSSLVPMGNFIETSDVFSQHLGLPKKLLPFSAMLNLTLCMAVEPFSETCLLHLGLEEVVYEKPAHAGDTFRCYIFIEKLRNTSDGRRSVITSRHILLNQNSERILSFKRKTLFSKIDDLEAKIRLSLPENSKLHETLATKNTTVLTDFIDCSNLSEHPINCHKIASNELLIHDASRHLGESENLLFTTLFRNTHPVHFNYLRYQKKDIIVCGGFVLAITLANALKDLKQVVDQRIISCSHINKIAPMDTISSVSYIHSRKLEDNLEVLTIKTLGIRNVDIANELNDCDWPLDLFAQEDLRPAKMEKLLREEMPELFHKVCIQILWKVWRPITK
;
A
#
# COMPACT_ATOMS: atom_id res chain seq x y z
N MET A 1 0.84 19.20 44.21
CA MET A 1 0.47 18.66 42.88
C MET A 1 -1.00 18.95 42.65
N GLU A 2 -1.31 20.12 42.10
CA GLU A 2 -2.68 20.48 41.73
C GLU A 2 -3.16 19.57 40.60
N LYS A 3 -4.36 19.02 40.79
CA LYS A 3 -5.03 18.15 39.81
C LYS A 3 -5.40 19.00 38.59
N LEU A 4 -4.68 18.79 37.49
CA LEU A 4 -5.11 19.19 36.14
C LEU A 4 -6.50 18.61 35.90
N GLN A 5 -7.54 19.45 35.96
CA GLN A 5 -8.88 19.04 35.55
C GLN A 5 -8.91 18.84 34.03
N PRO A 6 -9.57 17.77 33.53
CA PRO A 6 -9.77 17.60 32.10
C PRO A 6 -10.67 18.72 31.59
N ILE A 7 -10.11 19.59 30.75
CA ILE A 7 -10.88 20.64 30.06
C ILE A 7 -11.94 19.94 29.20
N ALA A 8 -13.20 20.04 29.64
CA ALA A 8 -14.34 19.62 28.85
C ALA A 8 -14.37 20.45 27.56
N PHE A 9 -14.41 19.76 26.41
CA PHE A 9 -14.61 20.36 25.09
C PHE A 9 -16.04 20.92 24.98
N THR A 10 -16.32 22.01 25.66
CA THR A 10 -17.62 22.70 25.61
C THR A 10 -17.45 24.20 25.67
N SER A 11 -17.09 24.83 24.55
CA SER A 11 -17.65 26.13 24.16
C SER A 11 -17.39 26.41 22.68
N LYS A 12 -18.39 26.97 22.02
CA LYS A 12 -18.46 27.35 20.60
C LYS A 12 -17.41 28.41 20.19
N LYS A 13 -16.11 28.09 20.21
CA LYS A 13 -15.16 28.77 19.31
C LYS A 13 -15.20 28.01 17.99
N ALA A 14 -15.94 28.54 17.02
CA ALA A 14 -15.87 28.04 15.66
C ALA A 14 -14.40 28.09 15.25
N ILE A 15 -13.76 26.93 15.10
CA ILE A 15 -12.42 26.81 14.53
C ILE A 15 -12.52 27.49 13.17
N SER A 16 -12.07 28.74 13.05
CA SER A 16 -12.07 29.42 11.76
C SER A 16 -11.11 28.63 10.88
N SER A 17 -11.66 27.87 9.92
CA SER A 17 -10.94 26.91 9.08
C SER A 17 -10.13 27.66 8.01
N CYS A 18 -9.17 28.48 8.42
CA CYS A 18 -8.25 29.16 7.52
C CYS A 18 -7.08 28.22 7.23
N SER A 19 -6.91 27.87 5.95
CA SER A 19 -5.78 27.04 5.51
C SER A 19 -4.73 27.84 4.74
N SER A 20 -5.12 28.95 4.09
CA SER A 20 -4.20 29.82 3.34
C SER A 20 -4.07 31.19 3.99
N TYR A 21 -2.84 31.52 4.40
CA TYR A 21 -2.48 32.81 5.01
C TYR A 21 -1.53 33.55 4.05
N PHE A 22 -2.06 34.43 3.22
CA PHE A 22 -1.30 35.09 2.16
C PHE A 22 -0.74 36.44 2.60
N PHE A 23 0.57 36.59 2.54
CA PHE A 23 1.25 37.84 2.84
C PHE A 23 1.02 38.88 1.74
N VAL A 24 0.57 40.06 2.17
CA VAL A 24 0.32 41.24 1.33
C VAL A 24 1.36 42.29 1.70
N LEU A 25 2.07 42.82 0.71
CA LEU A 25 3.13 43.81 0.91
C LEU A 25 2.59 45.24 0.71
N PRO A 26 2.17 45.96 1.77
CA PRO A 26 1.48 47.24 1.67
C PRO A 26 2.31 48.38 1.07
N HIS A 27 3.65 48.33 1.16
CA HIS A 27 4.53 49.31 0.52
C HIS A 27 4.47 49.26 -1.02
N LYS A 28 3.93 48.17 -1.60
CA LYS A 28 3.73 48.01 -3.05
C LYS A 28 2.26 48.30 -3.38
N SER A 29 1.92 49.55 -3.67
CA SER A 29 0.54 49.99 -3.91
C SER A 29 -0.23 49.15 -4.95
N PHE A 30 0.43 48.72 -6.03
CA PHE A 30 -0.19 47.88 -7.08
C PHE A 30 -0.75 46.54 -6.56
N VAL A 31 -0.25 46.05 -5.41
CA VAL A 31 -0.70 44.77 -4.84
C VAL A 31 -2.18 44.84 -4.47
N PHE A 32 -2.65 45.96 -3.92
CA PHE A 32 -4.05 46.16 -3.52
C PHE A 32 -5.02 45.99 -4.70
N GLU A 33 -4.67 46.54 -5.87
CA GLU A 33 -5.47 46.39 -7.10
C GLU A 33 -5.57 44.93 -7.56
N LYS A 34 -4.50 44.15 -7.36
CA LYS A 34 -4.44 42.74 -7.75
C LYS A 34 -5.12 41.79 -6.77
N LEU A 35 -5.39 42.19 -5.52
CA LEU A 35 -6.06 41.32 -4.54
C LEU A 35 -7.42 40.81 -5.03
N LYS A 36 -8.13 41.61 -5.85
CA LYS A 36 -9.42 41.23 -6.44
C LYS A 36 -9.28 40.30 -7.66
N THR A 37 -8.10 40.20 -8.28
CA THR A 37 -7.86 39.39 -9.48
C THR A 37 -7.25 38.03 -9.18
N TRP A 38 -6.53 37.91 -8.07
CA TRP A 38 -5.96 36.63 -7.62
C TRP A 38 -7.00 35.71 -6.98
N SER A 39 -6.64 34.43 -6.87
CA SER A 39 -7.41 33.47 -6.08
C SER A 39 -7.53 33.95 -4.63
N LYS A 40 -8.74 33.83 -4.06
CA LYS A 40 -9.01 34.31 -2.71
C LYS A 40 -8.37 33.37 -1.66
N PRO A 41 -7.43 33.84 -0.83
CA PRO A 41 -6.98 33.09 0.33
C PRO A 41 -8.07 33.07 1.40
N ASP A 42 -7.87 32.27 2.44
CA ASP A 42 -8.75 32.25 3.60
C ASP A 42 -8.44 33.41 4.56
N CYS A 43 -7.17 33.83 4.60
CA CYS A 43 -6.69 34.94 5.39
C CYS A 43 -5.66 35.75 4.58
N TYR A 44 -5.85 37.07 4.51
CA TYR A 44 -4.83 38.01 4.09
C TYR A 44 -4.00 38.42 5.31
N VAL A 45 -2.70 38.55 5.15
CA VAL A 45 -1.77 39.02 6.20
C VAL A 45 -1.03 40.23 5.66
N VAL A 46 -1.47 41.43 6.04
CA VAL A 46 -0.83 42.68 5.65
C VAL A 46 0.46 42.85 6.45
N ASP A 47 1.61 42.87 5.77
CA ASP A 47 2.92 42.75 6.43
C ASP A 47 3.64 44.10 6.60
N LEU A 48 3.85 44.50 7.85
CA LEU A 48 4.67 45.67 8.24
C LEU A 48 5.99 45.27 8.93
N GLN A 49 6.29 43.98 9.04
CA GLN A 49 7.55 43.45 9.58
C GLN A 49 8.55 43.27 8.41
N ASP A 50 9.08 42.06 8.18
CA ASP A 50 10.22 41.82 7.29
C ASP A 50 9.85 41.97 5.82
N GLY A 51 8.57 41.80 5.49
CA GLY A 51 8.06 42.10 4.16
C GLY A 51 8.14 43.59 3.80
N CYS A 52 8.29 44.49 4.76
CA CYS A 52 8.35 45.93 4.54
C CYS A 52 9.71 46.52 4.95
N PRO A 53 10.50 47.06 4.00
CA PRO A 53 11.72 47.80 4.32
C PRO A 53 11.45 48.94 5.32
N ASN A 54 12.40 49.18 6.23
CA ASN A 54 12.25 50.16 7.32
C ASN A 54 11.93 51.56 6.80
N GLU A 55 12.57 51.98 5.70
CA GLU A 55 12.39 53.30 5.09
C GLU A 55 10.99 53.47 4.47
N LEU A 56 10.29 52.37 4.21
CA LEU A 56 9.00 52.34 3.54
C LEU A 56 7.82 52.08 4.50
N LYS A 57 8.08 51.89 5.80
CA LYS A 57 7.02 51.59 6.79
C LYS A 57 5.96 52.67 6.88
N GLU A 58 6.35 53.95 6.92
CA GLU A 58 5.36 55.04 6.94
C GLU A 58 4.52 55.09 5.66
N MET A 59 5.14 54.90 4.50
CA MET A 59 4.42 54.81 3.23
C MET A 59 3.46 53.61 3.21
N ALA A 60 3.88 52.46 3.76
CA ALA A 60 3.04 51.28 3.86
C ALA A 60 1.81 51.52 4.76
N ARG A 61 1.98 52.16 5.93
CA ARG A 61 0.87 52.55 6.80
C ARG A 61 -0.10 53.49 6.10
N GLU A 62 0.42 54.47 5.36
CA GLU A 62 -0.41 55.40 4.60
C GLU A 62 -1.18 54.70 3.48
N ASN A 63 -0.55 53.79 2.75
CA ASN A 63 -1.22 52.95 1.75
C ASN A 63 -2.34 52.11 2.38
N ILE A 64 -2.12 51.53 3.56
CA ILE A 64 -3.16 50.77 4.29
C ILE A 64 -4.36 51.67 4.60
N LYS A 65 -4.14 52.88 5.11
CA LYS A 65 -5.21 53.84 5.41
C LYS A 65 -6.00 54.21 4.15
N GLN A 66 -5.31 54.50 3.05
CA GLN A 66 -5.94 54.84 1.77
C GLN A 66 -6.75 53.68 1.19
N GLN A 67 -6.33 52.44 1.43
CA GLN A 67 -6.96 51.22 0.91
C GLN A 67 -7.92 50.54 1.91
N ALA A 68 -8.23 51.17 3.05
CA ALA A 68 -9.07 50.59 4.10
C ALA A 68 -10.44 50.11 3.56
N THR A 69 -11.10 50.93 2.73
CA THR A 69 -12.38 50.54 2.09
C THR A 69 -12.24 49.28 1.26
N LEU A 70 -11.19 49.19 0.43
CA LEU A 70 -10.94 48.01 -0.41
C LEU A 70 -10.65 46.76 0.44
N LEU A 71 -9.88 46.90 1.53
CA LEU A 71 -9.62 45.81 2.47
C LEU A 71 -10.92 45.32 3.10
N GLY A 72 -11.78 46.23 3.58
CA GLY A 72 -13.08 45.87 4.16
C GLY A 72 -14.03 45.13 3.20
N GLU A 73 -13.84 45.28 1.88
CA GLU A 73 -14.63 44.60 0.85
C GLU A 73 -14.14 43.18 0.49
N LEU A 74 -12.98 42.72 0.99
CA LEU A 74 -12.39 41.46 0.54
C LEU A 74 -13.17 40.20 0.97
N ASP A 75 -14.17 40.33 1.85
CA ASP A 75 -15.00 39.22 2.38
C ASP A 75 -14.15 38.04 2.89
N ARG A 76 -13.00 38.36 3.49
CA ARG A 76 -12.05 37.39 4.02
C ARG A 76 -11.42 37.93 5.27
N LYS A 77 -10.84 37.03 6.04
CA LYS A 77 -10.10 37.39 7.24
C LYS A 77 -8.87 38.21 6.88
N ILE A 78 -8.59 39.27 7.63
CA ILE A 78 -7.44 40.15 7.42
C ILE A 78 -6.70 40.33 8.74
N LEU A 79 -5.45 39.90 8.76
CA LEU A 79 -4.53 40.11 9.88
C LEU A 79 -3.50 41.16 9.51
N LEU A 80 -3.08 41.93 10.51
CA LEU A 80 -1.92 42.82 10.41
C LEU A 80 -0.72 42.12 11.05
N ARG A 81 0.33 41.81 10.27
CA ARG A 81 1.64 41.42 10.85
C ARG A 81 2.36 42.69 11.24
N VAL A 82 2.36 42.95 12.54
CA VAL A 82 2.91 44.17 13.15
C VAL A 82 4.41 44.03 13.40
N ASN A 83 5.07 45.16 13.66
CA ASN A 83 6.43 45.22 14.15
C ASN A 83 6.60 44.51 15.50
N ASP A 84 7.79 43.96 15.78
CA ASP A 84 8.07 43.29 17.04
C ASP A 84 8.44 44.23 18.20
N PHE A 85 8.54 43.68 19.41
CA PHE A 85 8.87 44.42 20.64
C PHE A 85 10.29 44.99 20.68
N GLY A 86 11.21 44.51 19.84
CA GLY A 86 12.53 45.11 19.61
C GLY A 86 12.45 46.50 18.98
N ASN A 87 11.32 46.83 18.32
CA ASN A 87 11.01 48.17 17.85
C ASN A 87 9.61 48.62 18.34
N GLU A 88 9.49 48.83 19.65
CA GLU A 88 8.23 49.20 20.31
C GLU A 88 7.59 50.47 19.72
N ALA A 89 8.39 51.42 19.21
CA ALA A 89 7.89 52.64 18.59
C ALA A 89 7.12 52.34 17.29
N GLU A 90 7.66 51.50 16.41
CA GLU A 90 6.98 51.09 15.18
C GLU A 90 5.79 50.17 15.48
N LEU A 91 5.91 49.26 16.47
CA LEU A 91 4.81 48.42 16.92
C LEU A 91 3.60 49.26 17.38
N LYS A 92 3.81 50.31 18.18
CA LYS A 92 2.72 51.20 18.62
C LYS A 92 2.01 51.87 17.43
N LYS A 93 2.77 52.37 16.45
CA LYS A 93 2.20 52.96 15.23
C LYS A 93 1.40 51.94 14.40
N ASP A 94 1.86 50.69 14.34
CA ASP A 94 1.13 49.64 13.63
C ASP A 94 -0.18 49.30 14.32
N MET A 95 -0.18 49.24 15.65
CA MET A 95 -1.38 48.97 16.44
C MET A 95 -2.47 50.02 16.22
N GLU A 96 -2.11 51.29 16.02
CA GLU A 96 -3.08 52.36 15.70
C GLU A 96 -3.91 52.07 14.44
N LEU A 97 -3.38 51.30 13.47
CA LEU A 97 -4.10 50.95 12.25
C LEU A 97 -5.30 50.03 12.49
N LEU A 98 -5.36 49.34 13.63
CA LEU A 98 -6.50 48.49 13.98
C LEU A 98 -7.79 49.33 14.16
N SER A 99 -7.67 50.62 14.48
CA SER A 99 -8.80 51.56 14.56
C SER A 99 -9.55 51.77 13.24
N LEU A 100 -8.95 51.38 12.10
CA LEU A 100 -9.60 51.41 10.79
C LEU A 100 -10.80 50.44 10.70
N GLY A 101 -10.89 49.44 11.60
CA GLY A 101 -12.00 48.50 11.64
C GLY A 101 -12.02 47.45 10.53
N VAL A 102 -10.91 47.32 9.79
CA VAL A 102 -10.78 46.38 8.64
C VAL A 102 -10.01 45.11 8.98
N PHE A 103 -9.36 45.06 10.15
CA PHE A 103 -8.54 43.94 10.60
C PHE A 103 -9.28 43.11 11.63
N ASP A 104 -9.20 41.78 11.51
CA ASP A 104 -9.74 40.84 12.50
C ASP A 104 -8.78 40.62 13.67
N GLY A 105 -7.53 41.06 13.55
CA GLY A 105 -6.51 40.87 14.58
C GLY A 105 -5.10 41.06 14.06
N ILE A 106 -4.14 40.55 14.82
CA ILE A 106 -2.72 40.68 14.49
C ILE A 106 -2.01 39.33 14.38
N MET A 107 -0.96 39.34 13.59
CA MET A 107 0.08 38.32 13.61
C MET A 107 1.30 38.91 14.34
N LEU A 108 1.71 38.30 15.45
CA LEU A 108 2.76 38.84 16.32
C LEU A 108 4.09 38.09 16.11
N PRO A 109 5.12 38.74 15.55
CA PRO A 109 6.42 38.12 15.33
C PRO A 109 7.36 38.21 16.53
N MET A 110 8.51 37.53 16.43
CA MET A 110 9.69 37.63 17.29
C MET A 110 9.42 37.56 18.80
N ILE A 111 8.53 36.64 19.21
CA ILE A 111 8.14 36.49 20.61
C ILE A 111 9.34 35.98 21.42
N ASN A 112 9.84 36.80 22.34
CA ASN A 112 11.00 36.49 23.18
C ASN A 112 10.65 36.35 24.67
N ARG A 113 9.40 36.64 25.05
CA ARG A 113 8.86 36.44 26.39
C ARG A 113 7.34 36.30 26.35
N VAL A 114 6.76 35.53 27.27
CA VAL A 114 5.29 35.29 27.31
C VAL A 114 4.51 36.59 27.55
N GLU A 115 5.12 37.53 28.27
CA GLU A 115 4.58 38.85 28.59
C GLU A 115 4.36 39.71 27.35
N ASN A 116 5.00 39.41 26.22
CA ASN A 116 4.72 40.08 24.93
C ASN A 116 3.25 39.89 24.56
N ILE A 117 2.74 38.66 24.63
CA ILE A 117 1.34 38.34 24.31
C ILE A 117 0.39 39.01 25.29
N GLN A 118 0.69 38.94 26.60
CA GLN A 118 -0.16 39.55 27.63
C GLN A 118 -0.21 41.08 27.53
N THR A 119 0.86 41.70 27.03
CA THR A 119 0.90 43.15 26.79
C THR A 119 0.06 43.52 25.58
N ILE A 120 0.20 42.79 24.47
CA ILE A 120 -0.67 42.96 23.30
C ILE A 120 -2.14 42.74 23.67
N ASP A 121 -2.46 41.69 24.43
CA ASP A 121 -3.83 41.40 24.87
C ASP A 121 -4.45 42.61 25.60
N ARG A 122 -3.71 43.21 26.54
CA ARG A 122 -4.14 44.43 27.24
C ARG A 122 -4.32 45.63 26.31
N TRP A 123 -3.41 45.82 25.36
CA TRP A 123 -3.53 46.92 24.39
C TRP A 123 -4.77 46.75 23.50
N LEU A 124 -5.03 45.52 23.02
CA LEU A 124 -6.23 45.20 22.25
C LEU A 124 -7.50 45.37 23.08
N GLN A 125 -7.49 44.96 24.35
CA GLN A 125 -8.61 45.14 25.27
C GLN A 125 -8.97 46.63 25.41
N ASN A 126 -7.98 47.49 25.67
CA ASN A 126 -8.20 48.93 25.80
C ASN A 126 -8.78 49.54 24.51
N MET A 127 -8.25 49.12 23.36
CA MET A 127 -8.74 49.61 22.06
C MET A 127 -10.18 49.17 21.77
N GLU A 128 -10.57 47.95 22.13
CA GLU A 128 -11.94 47.46 21.95
C GLU A 128 -12.96 48.19 22.82
N GLU A 129 -12.53 48.58 24.03
CA GLU A 129 -13.30 49.41 24.96
C GLU A 129 -13.52 50.81 24.37
N GLU A 130 -12.48 51.43 23.80
CA GLU A 130 -12.58 52.72 23.10
C GLU A 130 -13.51 52.64 21.87
N LEU A 131 -13.43 51.55 21.11
CA LEU A 131 -14.30 51.29 19.96
C LEU A 131 -15.75 50.89 20.35
N SER A 132 -16.08 50.82 21.65
CA SER A 132 -17.42 50.51 22.19
C SER A 132 -18.03 49.20 21.66
N THR A 133 -17.20 48.20 21.37
CA THR A 133 -17.64 46.95 20.71
C THR A 133 -18.23 45.91 21.66
N GLY A 134 -17.97 46.02 22.97
CA GLY A 134 -18.54 45.15 24.03
C GLY A 134 -18.22 43.66 23.90
N ARG A 135 -17.31 43.27 23.00
CA ARG A 135 -16.90 41.89 22.71
C ARG A 135 -15.41 41.85 22.38
N THR A 136 -14.75 40.73 22.68
CA THR A 136 -13.41 40.43 22.15
C THR A 136 -13.50 40.29 20.62
N VAL A 137 -12.97 41.26 19.88
CA VAL A 137 -13.00 41.32 18.41
C VAL A 137 -11.66 40.86 17.84
N PHE A 138 -10.55 41.37 18.37
CA PHE A 138 -9.23 41.16 17.81
C PHE A 138 -8.59 39.87 18.30
N GLU A 139 -8.17 39.06 17.34
CA GLU A 139 -7.38 37.85 17.58
C GLU A 139 -5.87 38.08 17.53
N ILE A 140 -5.13 37.10 18.06
CA ILE A 140 -3.66 37.06 18.02
C ILE A 140 -3.22 35.74 17.38
N VAL A 141 -2.40 35.83 16.34
CA VAL A 141 -1.69 34.69 15.75
C VAL A 141 -0.19 34.84 16.06
N PRO A 142 0.33 34.22 17.13
CA PRO A 142 1.76 34.24 17.41
C PRO A 142 2.55 33.51 16.33
N LEU A 143 3.67 34.10 15.88
CA LEU A 143 4.72 33.39 15.15
C LEU A 143 5.71 32.77 16.12
N ILE A 144 5.84 31.45 16.02
CA ILE A 144 6.86 30.68 16.72
C ILE A 144 8.07 30.63 15.80
N GLU A 145 9.00 31.55 16.01
CA GLU A 145 10.13 31.79 15.12
C GLU A 145 11.43 32.13 15.88
N THR A 146 11.45 31.87 17.18
CA THR A 146 12.62 32.05 18.05
C THR A 146 12.84 30.79 18.89
N VAL A 147 14.07 30.57 19.35
CA VAL A 147 14.39 29.48 20.28
C VAL A 147 13.55 29.64 21.55
N TYR A 148 13.40 30.86 22.06
CA TYR A 148 12.58 31.13 23.24
C TYR A 148 11.13 30.69 23.03
N SER A 149 10.50 31.15 21.93
CA SER A 149 9.08 30.86 21.66
C SER A 149 8.85 29.37 21.43
N THR A 150 9.79 28.68 20.80
CA THR A 150 9.75 27.23 20.61
C THR A 150 9.79 26.50 21.96
N VAL A 151 10.71 26.85 22.86
CA VAL A 151 10.84 26.23 24.19
C VAL A 151 9.64 26.53 25.08
N HIS A 152 9.08 27.74 24.99
CA HIS A 152 8.00 28.21 25.87
C HIS A 152 6.61 28.16 25.23
N ILE A 153 6.46 27.46 24.11
CA ILE A 153 5.23 27.47 23.30
C ILE A 153 3.97 27.14 24.12
N ASN A 154 4.02 26.19 25.05
CA ASN A 154 2.86 25.85 25.90
C ASN A 154 2.41 27.00 26.82
N ARG A 155 3.34 27.86 27.26
CA ARG A 155 3.02 29.06 28.04
C ARG A 155 2.48 30.16 27.14
N ILE A 156 3.02 30.29 25.93
CA ILE A 156 2.52 31.25 24.93
C ILE A 156 1.09 30.91 24.55
N THR A 157 0.78 29.66 24.25
CA THR A 157 -0.57 29.25 23.80
C THR A 157 -1.65 29.38 24.87
N SER A 158 -1.27 29.39 26.14
CA SER A 158 -2.18 29.53 27.27
C SER A 158 -2.22 30.94 27.86
N SER A 159 -1.43 31.89 27.35
CA SER A 159 -1.31 33.23 27.96
C SER A 159 -2.42 34.21 27.57
N SER A 160 -3.21 33.91 26.54
CA SER A 160 -4.35 34.73 26.13
C SER A 160 -5.45 33.91 25.46
N ASN A 161 -6.70 34.26 25.74
CA ASN A 161 -7.87 33.72 25.06
C ASN A 161 -8.06 34.29 23.65
N ARG A 162 -7.29 35.32 23.24
CA ARG A 162 -7.32 35.88 21.88
C ARG A 162 -6.56 35.04 20.87
N ILE A 163 -5.78 34.07 21.32
CA ILE A 163 -5.04 33.20 20.42
C ILE A 163 -6.02 32.27 19.70
N THR A 164 -6.03 32.33 18.37
CA THR A 164 -6.93 31.55 17.52
C THR A 164 -6.21 30.59 16.58
N ALA A 165 -4.91 30.75 16.39
CA ALA A 165 -4.00 29.86 15.66
C ALA A 165 -2.56 30.14 16.07
N ILE A 166 -1.63 29.25 15.71
CA ILE A 166 -0.19 29.48 15.88
C ILE A 166 0.47 29.26 14.53
N ALA A 167 1.34 30.17 14.12
CA ALA A 167 2.12 30.02 12.90
C ALA A 167 3.59 29.71 13.23
N LEU A 168 4.24 28.92 12.37
CA LEU A 168 5.66 28.58 12.49
C LEU A 168 6.47 29.42 11.51
N GLY A 169 7.52 30.09 12.00
CA GLY A 169 8.52 30.77 11.18
C GLY A 169 9.84 30.02 11.24
N LEU A 170 10.14 29.18 10.25
CA LEU A 170 11.36 28.37 10.26
C LEU A 170 12.62 29.20 10.03
N PHE A 171 12.56 30.21 9.15
CA PHE A 171 13.73 30.96 8.71
C PHE A 171 14.39 31.70 9.86
N ASP A 172 13.62 32.52 10.58
CA ASP A 172 14.13 33.26 11.75
C ASP A 172 14.51 32.32 12.88
N LEU A 173 13.80 31.19 13.07
CA LEU A 173 14.16 30.21 14.09
C LEU A 173 15.53 29.56 13.82
N PHE A 174 15.81 29.20 12.57
CA PHE A 174 17.10 28.62 12.20
C PHE A 174 18.23 29.65 12.23
N ALA A 175 17.93 30.92 11.93
CA ALA A 175 18.87 32.02 12.14
C ALA A 175 19.18 32.24 13.64
N ASP A 176 18.15 32.28 14.50
CA ASP A 176 18.27 32.49 15.95
C ASP A 176 19.00 31.33 16.64
N SER A 177 18.72 30.09 16.24
CA SER A 177 19.36 28.89 16.80
C SER A 177 20.75 28.58 16.22
N ASN A 178 21.14 29.25 15.12
CA ASN A 178 22.33 28.93 14.33
C ASN A 178 22.40 27.43 13.92
N ALA A 179 21.24 26.81 13.69
CA ALA A 179 21.13 25.41 13.28
C ALA A 179 20.88 25.30 11.77
N SER A 180 21.27 24.17 11.17
CA SER A 180 20.97 23.90 9.77
C SER A 180 19.49 23.54 9.57
N MET A 181 18.84 24.14 8.57
CA MET A 181 17.47 23.84 8.15
C MET A 181 17.41 22.53 7.33
N ASN A 182 17.85 21.43 7.92
CA ASN A 182 17.75 20.10 7.30
C ASN A 182 16.44 19.41 7.67
N GLN A 183 16.15 18.30 6.98
CA GLN A 183 14.87 17.62 7.10
C GLN A 183 14.55 17.10 8.51
N ALA A 184 15.55 16.59 9.22
CA ALA A 184 15.38 16.05 10.57
C ALA A 184 15.01 17.17 11.56
N ASN A 185 15.73 18.30 11.48
CA ASN A 185 15.50 19.45 12.34
C ASN A 185 14.13 20.09 12.08
N VAL A 186 13.76 20.29 10.81
CA VAL A 186 12.44 20.82 10.45
C VAL A 186 11.34 19.91 10.99
N ASN A 187 11.43 18.59 10.78
CA ASN A 187 10.44 17.65 11.30
C ASN A 187 10.32 17.69 12.83
N PHE A 188 11.45 17.81 13.54
CA PHE A 188 11.44 17.89 15.00
C PHE A 188 10.68 19.14 15.47
N ILE A 189 11.01 20.32 14.93
CA ILE A 189 10.36 21.58 15.28
C ILE A 189 8.87 21.55 14.91
N SER A 190 8.52 21.18 13.68
CA SER A 190 7.12 21.12 13.24
C SER A 190 6.29 20.19 14.11
N ASN A 191 6.83 19.04 14.53
CA ASN A 191 6.14 18.13 15.46
C ASN A 191 5.95 18.75 16.85
N GLN A 192 6.96 19.46 17.38
CA GLN A 192 6.80 20.15 18.66
C GLN A 192 5.72 21.22 18.61
N VAL A 193 5.74 22.06 17.58
CA VAL A 193 4.73 23.13 17.41
C VAL A 193 3.35 22.53 17.19
N MET A 194 3.23 21.50 16.36
CA MET A 194 1.98 20.77 16.16
C MET A 194 1.44 20.22 17.49
N LEU A 195 2.26 19.54 18.30
CA LEU A 195 1.81 18.98 19.57
C LEU A 195 1.31 20.06 20.54
N ALA A 196 2.03 21.18 20.64
CA ALA A 196 1.64 22.30 21.49
C ALA A 196 0.37 23.02 21.00
N ALA A 197 0.22 23.19 19.69
CA ALA A 197 -0.99 23.75 19.09
C ALA A 197 -2.20 22.86 19.39
N LYS A 198 -2.09 21.56 19.10
CA LYS A 198 -3.20 20.62 19.29
C LYS A 198 -3.54 20.39 20.77
N SER A 199 -2.56 20.47 21.68
CA SER A 199 -2.82 20.36 23.12
C SER A 199 -3.61 21.57 23.65
N ALA A 200 -3.35 22.76 23.10
CA ALA A 200 -4.12 23.98 23.37
C ALA A 200 -5.45 24.07 22.60
N GLY A 201 -5.75 23.10 21.73
CA GLY A 201 -6.95 23.12 20.88
C GLY A 201 -6.88 24.16 19.76
N LEU A 202 -5.68 24.61 19.40
CA LEU A 202 -5.43 25.64 18.40
C LEU A 202 -5.04 25.01 17.04
N PRO A 203 -5.42 25.64 15.91
CA PRO A 203 -4.85 25.36 14.61
C PRO A 203 -3.34 25.60 14.57
N PHE A 204 -2.63 24.73 13.84
CA PHE A 204 -1.21 24.88 13.52
C PHE A 204 -1.07 25.32 12.06
N ILE A 205 -0.40 26.45 11.82
CA ILE A 205 -0.14 27.00 10.50
C ILE A 205 1.36 26.86 10.20
N ASP A 206 1.65 26.21 9.07
CA ASP A 206 2.99 25.88 8.65
C ASP A 206 3.73 27.06 8.01
N SER A 207 5.07 26.98 8.01
CA SER A 207 6.01 28.01 7.53
C SER A 207 5.90 28.28 6.02
N PRO A 208 6.27 29.48 5.53
CA PRO A 208 6.32 29.74 4.10
C PRO A 208 7.34 28.87 3.37
N PHE A 209 7.16 28.73 2.06
CA PHE A 209 8.07 28.02 1.16
C PHE A 209 8.75 29.03 0.23
N THR A 210 10.09 29.00 0.16
CA THR A 210 10.90 30.04 -0.50
C THR A 210 11.13 29.81 -1.98
N GLU A 211 11.14 28.57 -2.44
CA GLU A 211 11.33 28.25 -3.86
C GLU A 211 10.02 28.46 -4.63
N ILE A 212 9.63 29.73 -4.79
CA ILE A 212 8.30 30.17 -5.23
C ILE A 212 7.85 29.50 -6.56
N HIS A 213 8.78 29.23 -7.47
CA HIS A 213 8.47 28.69 -8.78
C HIS A 213 8.54 27.16 -8.87
N ASP A 214 8.99 26.46 -7.81
CA ASP A 214 8.96 25.00 -7.76
C ASP A 214 7.62 24.51 -7.19
N TYR A 215 6.59 24.53 -8.04
CA TYR A 215 5.23 24.10 -7.68
C TYR A 215 5.14 22.63 -7.27
N ALA A 216 6.00 21.77 -7.82
CA ALA A 216 6.00 20.35 -7.51
C ALA A 216 6.55 20.11 -6.10
N ALA A 217 7.69 20.73 -5.77
CA ALA A 217 8.23 20.70 -4.42
C ALA A 217 7.28 21.36 -3.42
N PHE A 218 6.67 22.49 -3.77
CA PHE A 218 5.69 23.16 -2.92
C PHE A 218 4.46 22.29 -2.63
N TYR A 219 3.93 21.58 -3.63
CA TYR A 219 2.82 20.64 -3.45
C TYR A 219 3.21 19.48 -2.52
N ALA A 220 4.39 18.90 -2.72
CA ALA A 220 4.91 17.84 -1.87
C ALA A 220 5.11 18.31 -0.42
N ASP A 221 5.63 19.52 -0.22
CA ASP A 221 5.79 20.16 1.08
C ASP A 221 4.43 20.39 1.77
N CYS A 222 3.45 20.97 1.07
CA CYS A 222 2.09 21.15 1.59
C CYS A 222 1.44 19.83 2.01
N LYS A 223 1.60 18.77 1.20
CA LYS A 223 1.08 17.44 1.53
C LYS A 223 1.73 16.87 2.78
N LYS A 224 3.04 16.97 2.86
CA LYS A 224 3.80 16.51 4.00
C LYS A 224 3.41 17.23 5.29
N THR A 225 3.27 18.55 5.28
CA THR A 225 2.94 19.29 6.51
C THR A 225 1.47 19.11 6.91
N ALA A 226 0.57 18.91 5.94
CA ALA A 226 -0.80 18.45 6.21
C ALA A 226 -0.82 17.05 6.87
N ASP A 227 0.06 16.13 6.46
CA ASP A 227 0.19 14.79 7.05
C ASP A 227 0.77 14.82 8.48
N ILE A 228 1.69 15.75 8.76
CA ILE A 228 2.19 16.03 10.12
C ILE A 228 1.05 16.52 11.04
N GLY A 229 0.04 17.18 10.47
CA GLY A 229 -1.14 17.67 11.19
C GLY A 229 -1.31 19.18 11.18
N SER A 230 -0.60 19.89 10.31
CA SER A 230 -0.87 21.30 10.02
C SER A 230 -2.29 21.49 9.46
N ASP A 231 -2.92 22.61 9.80
CA ASP A 231 -4.25 23.02 9.32
C ASP A 231 -4.18 24.07 8.20
N GLY A 232 -2.99 24.65 7.97
CA GLY A 232 -2.77 25.63 6.94
C GLY A 232 -1.29 25.95 6.70
N LYS A 233 -1.03 26.93 5.84
CA LYS A 233 0.32 27.36 5.49
C LYS A 233 0.37 28.85 5.22
N LEU A 234 1.48 29.47 5.61
CA LEU A 234 1.87 30.83 5.23
C LEU A 234 2.28 30.87 3.75
N ILE A 235 1.86 31.90 3.02
CA ILE A 235 1.99 31.98 1.56
C ILE A 235 2.66 33.30 1.16
N LEU A 236 3.71 33.20 0.33
CA LEU A 236 4.47 34.36 -0.18
C LEU A 236 4.03 34.78 -1.60
N HIS A 237 3.43 33.88 -2.38
CA HIS A 237 3.07 34.13 -3.78
C HIS A 237 1.62 33.74 -4.09
N PRO A 238 0.85 34.54 -4.87
CA PRO A 238 -0.56 34.26 -5.12
C PRO A 238 -0.85 32.90 -5.79
N ASP A 239 0.07 32.42 -6.64
CA ASP A 239 -0.10 31.13 -7.35
C ASP A 239 -0.13 29.91 -6.40
N HIS A 240 0.33 30.07 -5.17
CA HIS A 240 0.33 29.03 -4.15
C HIS A 240 -1.02 28.90 -3.42
N ILE A 241 -1.89 29.92 -3.49
CA ILE A 241 -3.17 29.98 -2.75
C ILE A 241 -4.05 28.77 -3.07
N ASP A 242 -4.21 28.45 -4.35
CA ASP A 242 -5.03 27.31 -4.75
C ASP A 242 -4.43 25.98 -4.36
N ILE A 243 -3.10 25.85 -4.42
CA ILE A 243 -2.39 24.63 -4.02
C ILE A 243 -2.60 24.36 -2.53
N VAL A 244 -2.42 25.36 -1.68
CA VAL A 244 -2.68 25.26 -0.23
C VAL A 244 -4.14 24.91 0.01
N ASN A 245 -5.07 25.69 -0.55
CA ASN A 245 -6.50 25.42 -0.38
C ASN A 245 -6.89 24.00 -0.84
N ASN A 246 -6.24 23.45 -1.86
CA ASN A 246 -6.45 22.08 -2.32
C ASN A 246 -5.83 21.03 -1.38
N CYS A 247 -4.64 21.28 -0.82
CA CYS A 247 -3.94 20.32 0.03
C CYS A 247 -4.58 20.15 1.41
N PHE A 248 -5.16 21.22 1.95
CA PHE A 248 -5.78 21.25 3.28
C PHE A 248 -7.31 21.04 3.25
N SER A 249 -7.91 20.83 2.07
CA SER A 249 -9.33 20.43 1.90
C SER A 249 -9.49 18.94 1.61
N ILE A 250 -10.74 18.46 1.67
CA ILE A 250 -11.12 17.09 1.26
C ILE A 250 -12.01 17.14 0.01
N SER A 251 -11.99 16.09 -0.82
CA SER A 251 -12.91 15.93 -1.95
C SER A 251 -14.29 15.43 -1.50
N GLU A 252 -15.30 15.56 -2.36
CA GLU A 252 -16.62 14.95 -2.13
C GLU A 252 -16.54 13.42 -2.02
N GLU A 253 -15.65 12.77 -2.79
CA GLU A 253 -15.44 11.32 -2.69
C GLU A 253 -14.78 10.93 -1.36
N GLU A 254 -13.79 11.70 -0.90
CA GLU A 254 -13.15 11.48 0.41
C GLU A 254 -14.15 11.68 1.54
N LYS A 255 -14.97 12.73 1.49
CA LYS A 255 -16.05 12.96 2.45
C LYS A 255 -17.05 11.81 2.46
N LYS A 256 -17.47 11.33 1.28
CA LYS A 256 -18.38 10.18 1.17
C LYS A 256 -17.73 8.93 1.77
N SER A 257 -16.48 8.62 1.42
CA SER A 257 -15.75 7.47 1.95
C SER A 257 -15.61 7.52 3.48
N LEU A 258 -15.25 8.68 4.04
CA LEU A 258 -15.16 8.89 5.49
C LEU A 258 -16.53 8.71 6.17
N THR A 259 -17.60 9.19 5.54
CA THR A 259 -18.97 9.02 6.04
C THR A 259 -19.39 7.56 6.00
N ASP A 260 -19.10 6.86 4.89
CA ASP A 260 -19.41 5.45 4.68
C ASP A 260 -18.74 4.56 5.74
N LYS A 261 -17.53 4.91 6.20
CA LYS A 261 -16.86 4.21 7.31
C LYS A 261 -17.66 4.26 8.62
N LEU A 262 -18.42 5.33 8.87
CA LEU A 262 -19.22 5.49 10.08
C LEU A 262 -20.64 4.91 9.96
N ILE A 263 -21.07 4.49 8.76
CA ILE A 263 -22.42 3.93 8.57
C ILE A 263 -22.58 2.64 9.37
N GLY A 264 -23.54 2.64 10.30
CA GLY A 264 -23.84 1.50 11.16
C GLY A 264 -22.92 1.35 12.37
N TYR A 265 -21.99 2.28 12.60
CA TYR A 265 -21.22 2.34 13.84
C TYR A 265 -22.07 2.95 14.96
N THR A 266 -22.30 2.19 16.02
CA THR A 266 -23.15 2.58 17.17
C THR A 266 -22.34 2.92 18.43
N GLY A 267 -21.01 2.98 18.34
CA GLY A 267 -20.10 3.16 19.47
C GLY A 267 -19.34 1.89 19.85
N GLY A 268 -18.38 2.01 20.76
CA GLY A 268 -17.50 0.90 21.17
C GLY A 268 -16.47 0.53 20.11
N CYS A 269 -15.96 -0.71 20.15
CA CYS A 269 -15.01 -1.21 19.16
C CYS A 269 -15.73 -2.19 18.22
N SER A 270 -15.62 -1.98 16.91
CA SER A 270 -16.19 -2.86 15.90
C SER A 270 -15.30 -2.95 14.67
N ILE A 271 -15.56 -3.92 13.81
CA ILE A 271 -14.91 -4.03 12.51
C ILE A 271 -15.96 -3.66 11.46
N ASN A 272 -15.66 -2.67 10.62
CA ASN A 272 -16.57 -2.23 9.58
C ASN A 272 -16.67 -3.25 8.44
N LYS A 273 -17.57 -2.99 7.47
CA LYS A 273 -17.81 -3.89 6.33
C LYS A 273 -16.57 -4.14 5.46
N SER A 274 -15.60 -3.23 5.49
CA SER A 274 -14.31 -3.36 4.77
C SER A 274 -13.24 -4.10 5.58
N GLY A 275 -13.53 -4.59 6.79
CA GLY A 275 -12.56 -5.28 7.63
C GLY A 275 -11.65 -4.36 8.42
N GLU A 276 -11.94 -3.05 8.47
CA GLU A 276 -11.16 -2.08 9.24
C GLU A 276 -11.69 -1.98 10.67
N PHE A 277 -10.79 -1.95 11.64
CA PHE A 277 -11.14 -1.67 13.03
C PHE A 277 -11.57 -0.22 13.21
N ILE A 278 -12.77 -0.01 13.77
CA ILE A 278 -13.30 1.29 14.17
C ILE A 278 -13.54 1.26 15.68
N GLY A 279 -12.99 2.27 16.36
CA GLY A 279 -13.30 2.55 17.76
C GLY A 279 -13.42 4.05 17.99
N PRO A 280 -13.66 4.49 19.24
CA PRO A 280 -13.83 5.91 19.57
C PRO A 280 -12.68 6.83 19.09
N PRO A 281 -11.39 6.40 19.12
CA PRO A 281 -10.30 7.20 18.56
C PRO A 281 -10.41 7.41 17.04
N VAL A 282 -10.78 6.36 16.29
CA VAL A 282 -10.95 6.41 14.83
C VAL A 282 -12.14 7.29 14.47
N GLU A 283 -13.26 7.13 15.18
CA GLU A 283 -14.43 7.99 15.03
C GLU A 283 -14.08 9.47 15.26
N LYS A 284 -13.37 9.79 16.35
CA LYS A 284 -12.92 11.15 16.65
C LYS A 284 -12.03 11.72 15.54
N LYS A 285 -11.14 10.89 14.97
CA LYS A 285 -10.30 11.28 13.83
C LYS A 285 -11.14 11.56 12.58
N ILE A 286 -12.07 10.67 12.23
CA ILE A 286 -12.95 10.83 11.06
C ILE A 286 -13.81 12.10 11.21
N LYS A 287 -14.44 12.30 12.38
CA LYS A 287 -15.23 13.51 12.65
C LYS A 287 -14.41 14.78 12.48
N ARG A 288 -13.15 14.80 12.93
CA ARG A 288 -12.23 15.93 12.71
C ARG A 288 -11.92 16.15 11.23
N GLN A 289 -11.69 15.09 10.46
CA GLN A 289 -11.45 15.20 9.02
C GLN A 289 -12.68 15.73 8.28
N LEU A 290 -13.90 15.34 8.70
CA LEU A 290 -15.16 15.82 8.13
C LEU A 290 -15.44 17.31 8.40
N LEU A 291 -14.74 17.94 9.35
CA LEU A 291 -14.78 19.38 9.57
C LEU A 291 -13.95 20.17 8.54
N LYS A 292 -13.08 19.51 7.77
CA LYS A 292 -12.30 20.18 6.72
C LYS A 292 -13.22 20.66 5.60
N LYS A 293 -12.80 21.75 4.94
CA LYS A 293 -13.49 22.29 3.76
C LYS A 293 -13.61 21.21 2.68
N VAL A 294 -14.78 21.14 2.05
CA VAL A 294 -14.98 20.25 0.90
C VAL A 294 -14.79 21.06 -0.36
N LYS A 295 -13.81 20.70 -1.18
CA LYS A 295 -13.56 21.36 -2.47
C LYS A 295 -13.87 20.36 -3.58
N LYS A 296 -14.79 20.75 -4.46
CA LYS A 296 -15.04 19.99 -5.69
C LYS A 296 -13.79 20.11 -6.56
N LYS A 297 -13.05 19.02 -6.76
CA LYS A 297 -11.95 18.96 -7.71
C LYS A 297 -12.53 19.23 -9.10
N ARG A 298 -12.41 20.47 -9.59
CA ARG A 298 -12.83 20.84 -10.94
C ARG A 298 -11.71 20.42 -11.89
N ILE A 299 -12.11 19.74 -12.95
CA ILE A 299 -11.23 19.45 -14.08
C ILE A 299 -11.25 20.69 -14.96
N PRO A 300 -10.11 21.33 -15.23
CA PRO A 300 -10.06 22.52 -16.07
C PRO A 300 -10.74 22.27 -17.43
N ALA A 301 -11.41 23.29 -17.97
CA ALA A 301 -12.12 23.17 -19.26
C ALA A 301 -11.19 22.74 -20.41
N ASN A 302 -9.92 23.17 -20.36
CA ASN A 302 -8.87 22.77 -21.29
C ASN A 302 -7.95 21.71 -20.70
N SER A 303 -8.51 20.63 -20.14
CA SER A 303 -7.72 19.50 -19.66
C SER A 303 -8.23 18.18 -20.23
N ILE A 304 -7.28 17.30 -20.51
CA ILE A 304 -7.56 15.95 -21.01
C ILE A 304 -7.48 15.02 -19.81
N ARG A 305 -8.52 14.20 -19.60
CA ARG A 305 -8.44 13.12 -18.61
C ARG A 305 -7.62 11.97 -19.20
N PRO A 306 -6.55 11.52 -18.53
CA PRO A 306 -5.88 10.31 -18.95
C PRO A 306 -6.84 9.11 -18.79
N ARG A 307 -6.84 8.20 -19.77
CA ARG A 307 -7.48 6.90 -19.65
C ARG A 307 -6.42 5.89 -19.22
N THR A 308 -6.74 5.06 -18.24
CA THR A 308 -5.96 3.87 -17.92
C THR A 308 -6.68 2.64 -18.46
N PHE A 309 -5.92 1.68 -18.97
CA PHE A 309 -6.45 0.36 -19.29
C PHE A 309 -6.60 -0.44 -17.99
N LYS A 310 -7.66 -1.23 -17.93
CA LYS A 310 -7.90 -2.17 -16.83
C LYS A 310 -7.74 -3.57 -17.42
N TYR A 311 -6.90 -4.36 -16.79
CA TYR A 311 -6.69 -5.77 -17.10
C TYR A 311 -7.46 -6.65 -16.10
N GLY A 312 -7.36 -7.95 -16.26
CA GLY A 312 -8.03 -8.97 -15.48
C GLY A 312 -9.41 -9.32 -16.02
N LEU A 313 -10.07 -10.26 -15.34
CA LEU A 313 -11.40 -10.72 -15.70
C LEU A 313 -12.45 -9.62 -15.49
N ASP A 314 -13.24 -9.33 -16.53
CA ASP A 314 -14.42 -8.48 -16.43
C ASP A 314 -15.62 -9.27 -15.91
N LEU A 315 -15.98 -9.00 -14.66
CA LEU A 315 -17.09 -9.65 -13.98
C LEU A 315 -18.46 -9.32 -14.59
N ASN A 316 -18.58 -8.27 -15.41
CA ASN A 316 -19.83 -7.92 -16.09
C ASN A 316 -20.10 -8.81 -17.30
N THR A 317 -19.05 -9.32 -17.95
CA THR A 317 -19.17 -10.09 -19.19
C THR A 317 -18.82 -11.56 -19.05
N VAL A 318 -18.23 -11.99 -17.92
CA VAL A 318 -17.89 -13.41 -17.67
C VAL A 318 -19.12 -14.33 -17.67
N TYR A 319 -18.94 -15.54 -18.22
CA TYR A 319 -19.92 -16.64 -18.24
C TYR A 319 -19.24 -18.03 -18.14
N GLU A 320 -20.01 -19.07 -17.78
CA GLU A 320 -19.51 -20.45 -17.72
C GLU A 320 -19.22 -21.03 -19.11
N GLY A 321 -18.10 -21.71 -19.28
CA GLY A 321 -17.61 -22.21 -20.56
C GLY A 321 -16.76 -21.19 -21.35
N GLN A 322 -16.65 -19.95 -20.90
CA GLN A 322 -15.81 -18.95 -21.56
C GLN A 322 -14.33 -19.37 -21.57
N ALA A 323 -13.68 -19.26 -22.74
CA ALA A 323 -12.23 -19.41 -22.88
C ALA A 323 -11.56 -18.03 -23.01
N LEU A 324 -10.58 -17.76 -22.15
CA LEU A 324 -9.83 -16.51 -22.12
C LEU A 324 -8.40 -16.79 -22.60
N PRO A 325 -8.00 -16.32 -23.79
CA PRO A 325 -6.62 -16.46 -24.24
C PRO A 325 -5.72 -15.46 -23.52
N CYS A 326 -4.50 -15.89 -23.17
CA CYS A 326 -3.42 -14.97 -22.88
C CYS A 326 -3.07 -14.17 -24.16
N PRO A 327 -2.91 -12.83 -24.09
CA PRO A 327 -2.74 -11.99 -25.28
C PRO A 327 -1.38 -12.13 -25.96
N TYR A 328 -0.47 -12.92 -25.40
CA TYR A 328 0.88 -13.14 -25.92
C TYR A 328 1.32 -14.60 -25.76
N GLU A 329 2.31 -14.97 -26.55
CA GLU A 329 3.02 -16.25 -26.52
C GLU A 329 4.45 -16.05 -25.99
N ILE A 330 5.06 -17.13 -25.49
CA ILE A 330 6.42 -17.10 -24.94
C ILE A 330 7.23 -18.26 -25.50
N SER A 331 8.26 -17.95 -26.28
CA SER A 331 9.33 -18.91 -26.60
C SER A 331 10.35 -18.95 -25.46
N VAL A 332 10.69 -20.14 -24.99
CA VAL A 332 11.72 -20.31 -23.94
C VAL A 332 12.99 -20.91 -24.55
N ASP A 333 14.14 -20.62 -23.95
CA ASP A 333 15.43 -21.16 -24.38
C ASP A 333 16.22 -21.74 -23.18
N GLU A 334 17.46 -22.16 -23.43
CA GLU A 334 18.33 -22.74 -22.38
C GLU A 334 18.69 -21.74 -21.28
N SER A 335 18.73 -20.44 -21.58
CA SER A 335 19.05 -19.40 -20.59
C SER A 335 17.95 -19.31 -19.54
N TRP A 336 16.69 -19.52 -19.94
CA TRP A 336 15.55 -19.51 -19.06
C TRP A 336 15.61 -20.63 -18.01
N THR A 337 15.95 -21.84 -18.44
CA THR A 337 16.17 -23.00 -17.54
C THR A 337 17.37 -22.80 -16.62
N THR A 338 18.44 -22.21 -17.15
CA THR A 338 19.66 -21.88 -16.38
C THR A 338 19.34 -20.89 -15.26
N LEU A 339 18.60 -19.81 -15.57
CA LEU A 339 18.17 -18.84 -14.58
C LEU A 339 17.22 -19.46 -13.56
N TRP A 340 16.25 -20.26 -14.00
CA TRP A 340 15.34 -20.97 -13.09
C TRP A 340 16.09 -21.84 -12.08
N SER A 341 17.12 -22.56 -12.54
CA SER A 341 17.95 -23.42 -11.70
C SER A 341 18.76 -22.63 -10.65
N SER A 342 18.98 -21.33 -10.86
CA SER A 342 19.65 -20.46 -9.87
C SER A 342 18.73 -20.04 -8.71
N LEU A 343 17.41 -19.98 -8.96
CA LEU A 343 16.38 -19.77 -7.94
C LEU A 343 16.07 -21.05 -7.17
N VAL A 344 15.87 -22.12 -7.93
CA VAL A 344 15.36 -23.40 -7.47
C VAL A 344 16.43 -24.44 -7.78
N PRO A 345 17.33 -24.78 -6.85
CA PRO A 345 18.39 -25.75 -7.14
C PRO A 345 17.77 -27.15 -7.31
N MET A 346 17.58 -27.55 -8.56
CA MET A 346 16.97 -28.84 -8.90
C MET A 346 18.06 -29.90 -9.04
N GLY A 347 17.83 -31.08 -8.46
CA GLY A 347 18.76 -32.23 -8.52
C GLY A 347 18.27 -33.38 -9.39
N ASN A 348 17.17 -33.19 -10.13
CA ASN A 348 16.51 -34.25 -10.90
C ASN A 348 17.20 -34.43 -12.26
N PHE A 349 17.68 -35.63 -12.59
CA PHE A 349 18.51 -35.83 -13.79
C PHE A 349 17.73 -35.62 -15.09
N ILE A 350 16.44 -35.93 -15.11
CA ILE A 350 15.57 -35.72 -16.28
C ILE A 350 15.39 -34.23 -16.64
N GLU A 351 15.68 -33.32 -15.71
CA GLU A 351 15.60 -31.86 -15.90
C GLU A 351 16.99 -31.22 -16.05
N THR A 352 18.07 -31.94 -15.73
CA THR A 352 19.44 -31.39 -15.64
C THR A 352 20.47 -32.05 -16.56
N SER A 353 20.19 -33.25 -17.08
CA SER A 353 21.12 -34.02 -17.91
C SER A 353 20.46 -34.48 -19.21
N ASP A 354 21.00 -33.99 -20.33
CA ASP A 354 20.58 -34.44 -21.67
C ASP A 354 20.91 -35.92 -21.89
N VAL A 355 22.08 -36.36 -21.41
CA VAL A 355 22.53 -37.77 -21.53
C VAL A 355 21.54 -38.70 -20.82
N PHE A 356 21.15 -38.36 -19.60
CA PHE A 356 20.19 -39.16 -18.84
C PHE A 356 18.81 -39.16 -19.49
N SER A 357 18.35 -38.00 -19.96
CA SER A 357 17.04 -37.86 -20.60
C SER A 357 16.97 -38.65 -21.92
N GLN A 358 18.05 -38.62 -22.71
CA GLN A 358 18.19 -39.43 -23.93
C GLN A 358 18.19 -40.92 -23.67
N HIS A 359 18.80 -41.35 -22.56
CA HIS A 359 18.76 -42.73 -22.13
C HIS A 359 17.33 -43.20 -21.77
N LEU A 360 16.46 -42.28 -21.32
CA LEU A 360 15.03 -42.53 -21.10
C LEU A 360 14.18 -42.39 -22.37
N GLY A 361 14.78 -42.15 -23.54
CA GLY A 361 14.08 -42.02 -24.82
C GLY A 361 13.58 -40.61 -25.14
N LEU A 362 13.90 -39.61 -24.30
CA LEU A 362 13.58 -38.20 -24.59
C LEU A 362 14.62 -37.58 -25.54
N PRO A 363 14.25 -36.61 -26.39
CA PRO A 363 15.22 -35.98 -27.29
C PRO A 363 16.31 -35.18 -26.53
N LYS A 364 15.95 -34.58 -25.39
CA LYS A 364 16.82 -33.80 -24.49
C LYS A 364 16.14 -33.60 -23.12
N LYS A 365 16.81 -32.93 -22.18
CA LYS A 365 16.26 -32.64 -20.86
C LYS A 365 14.92 -31.90 -20.92
N LEU A 366 14.09 -32.14 -19.92
CA LEU A 366 12.78 -31.52 -19.78
C LEU A 366 12.90 -30.11 -19.20
N LEU A 367 12.01 -29.23 -19.63
CA LEU A 367 11.73 -28.01 -18.88
C LEU A 367 11.13 -28.39 -17.52
N PRO A 368 11.59 -27.79 -16.42
CA PRO A 368 11.12 -28.22 -15.11
C PRO A 368 9.63 -28.02 -14.90
N PHE A 369 8.98 -28.99 -14.27
CA PHE A 369 7.54 -28.96 -13.98
C PHE A 369 7.11 -27.68 -13.25
N SER A 370 7.83 -27.32 -12.19
CA SER A 370 7.54 -26.13 -11.39
C SER A 370 7.70 -24.84 -12.19
N ALA A 371 8.61 -24.83 -13.18
CA ALA A 371 8.80 -23.70 -14.06
C ALA A 371 7.62 -23.56 -15.05
N MET A 372 7.16 -24.66 -15.64
CA MET A 372 5.98 -24.68 -16.52
C MET A 372 4.69 -24.30 -15.78
N LEU A 373 4.54 -24.77 -14.54
CA LEU A 373 3.44 -24.35 -13.67
C LEU A 373 3.49 -22.84 -13.38
N ASN A 374 4.65 -22.31 -12.99
CA ASN A 374 4.80 -20.89 -12.70
C ASN A 374 4.59 -20.02 -13.96
N LEU A 375 5.10 -20.45 -15.11
CA LEU A 375 4.85 -19.79 -16.40
C LEU A 375 3.36 -19.66 -16.68
N THR A 376 2.61 -20.76 -16.53
CA THR A 376 1.16 -20.78 -16.76
C THR A 376 0.42 -19.86 -15.78
N LEU A 377 0.82 -19.85 -14.50
CA LEU A 377 0.25 -18.94 -13.50
C LEU A 377 0.47 -17.47 -13.86
N CYS A 378 1.67 -17.12 -14.35
CA CYS A 378 2.03 -15.76 -14.76
C CYS A 378 1.30 -15.32 -16.03
N MET A 379 1.19 -16.19 -17.04
CA MET A 379 0.44 -15.92 -18.27
C MET A 379 -1.07 -15.71 -18.00
N ALA A 380 -1.60 -16.25 -16.90
CA ALA A 380 -2.98 -16.04 -16.49
C ALA A 380 -3.20 -14.74 -15.67
N VAL A 381 -2.19 -13.89 -15.48
CA VAL A 381 -2.34 -12.67 -14.69
C VAL A 381 -3.16 -11.62 -15.43
N GLU A 382 -2.68 -11.17 -16.59
CA GLU A 382 -3.31 -10.13 -17.38
C GLU A 382 -4.76 -10.44 -17.80
N PRO A 383 -5.10 -11.64 -18.35
CA PRO A 383 -6.47 -11.91 -18.77
C PRO A 383 -7.43 -12.28 -17.64
N PHE A 384 -6.92 -12.62 -16.44
CA PHE A 384 -7.75 -13.24 -15.39
C PHE A 384 -7.41 -12.78 -13.97
N SER A 385 -6.17 -13.01 -13.52
CA SER A 385 -5.84 -12.88 -12.09
C SER A 385 -5.71 -11.44 -11.61
N GLU A 386 -5.55 -10.44 -12.49
CA GLU A 386 -5.30 -9.06 -12.08
C GLU A 386 -6.46 -8.40 -11.30
N THR A 387 -7.70 -8.85 -11.51
CA THR A 387 -8.88 -8.39 -10.78
C THR A 387 -9.29 -9.28 -9.61
N CYS A 388 -8.52 -10.34 -9.34
CA CYS A 388 -8.85 -11.27 -8.27
C CYS A 388 -8.59 -10.67 -6.88
N LEU A 389 -9.34 -11.14 -5.90
CA LEU A 389 -9.14 -10.78 -4.50
C LEU A 389 -8.18 -11.74 -3.79
N LEU A 390 -8.31 -13.04 -4.09
CA LEU A 390 -7.53 -14.09 -3.45
C LEU A 390 -7.52 -15.37 -4.29
N HIS A 391 -6.38 -16.04 -4.32
CA HIS A 391 -6.27 -17.40 -4.86
C HIS A 391 -6.50 -18.41 -3.74
N LEU A 392 -7.53 -19.25 -3.89
CA LEU A 392 -7.94 -20.21 -2.85
C LEU A 392 -7.14 -21.50 -2.93
N GLY A 393 -6.71 -21.90 -4.14
CA GLY A 393 -5.88 -23.08 -4.33
C GLY A 393 -5.81 -23.56 -5.78
N LEU A 394 -4.93 -24.53 -5.99
CA LEU A 394 -4.76 -25.28 -7.23
C LEU A 394 -5.17 -26.73 -7.01
N GLU A 395 -5.71 -27.38 -8.02
CA GLU A 395 -6.13 -28.78 -8.00
C GLU A 395 -5.79 -29.43 -9.34
N GLU A 396 -5.55 -30.74 -9.34
CA GLU A 396 -5.33 -31.53 -10.56
C GLU A 396 -4.21 -30.95 -11.46
N VAL A 397 -3.05 -30.57 -10.90
CA VAL A 397 -1.92 -30.08 -11.70
C VAL A 397 -1.19 -31.25 -12.33
N VAL A 398 -1.14 -31.27 -13.67
CA VAL A 398 -0.56 -32.36 -14.45
C VAL A 398 0.41 -31.80 -15.50
N TYR A 399 1.60 -32.37 -15.56
CA TYR A 399 2.51 -32.23 -16.69
C TYR A 399 2.14 -33.29 -17.74
N GLU A 400 1.41 -32.89 -18.77
CA GLU A 400 0.75 -33.82 -19.70
C GLU A 400 1.69 -34.35 -20.79
N LYS A 401 2.64 -33.53 -21.23
CA LYS A 401 3.60 -33.88 -22.29
C LYS A 401 4.97 -33.26 -22.04
N PRO A 402 6.06 -33.93 -22.45
CA PRO A 402 7.41 -33.35 -22.44
C PRO A 402 7.45 -31.97 -23.09
N ALA A 403 8.15 -31.04 -22.46
CA ALA A 403 8.45 -29.74 -23.06
C ALA A 403 9.93 -29.43 -22.94
N HIS A 404 10.42 -28.65 -23.89
CA HIS A 404 11.84 -28.52 -24.17
C HIS A 404 12.21 -27.07 -24.45
N ALA A 405 13.46 -26.70 -24.16
CA ALA A 405 13.98 -25.41 -24.61
C ALA A 405 13.82 -25.27 -26.14
N GLY A 406 13.36 -24.12 -26.61
CA GLY A 406 12.97 -23.87 -27.99
C GLY A 406 11.45 -23.93 -28.24
N ASP A 407 10.68 -24.52 -27.33
CA ASP A 407 9.22 -24.53 -27.44
C ASP A 407 8.63 -23.12 -27.27
N THR A 408 7.49 -22.89 -27.91
CA THR A 408 6.71 -21.67 -27.78
C THR A 408 5.36 -21.96 -27.17
N PHE A 409 5.07 -21.29 -26.05
CA PHE A 409 3.90 -21.54 -25.23
C PHE A 409 2.82 -20.47 -25.35
N ARG A 410 1.57 -20.95 -25.27
CA ARG A 410 0.35 -20.16 -25.23
C ARG A 410 -0.54 -20.69 -24.11
N CYS A 411 -1.26 -19.80 -23.44
CA CYS A 411 -2.07 -20.15 -22.28
C CYS A 411 -3.55 -19.79 -22.51
N TYR A 412 -4.44 -20.69 -22.12
CA TYR A 412 -5.88 -20.47 -22.08
C TYR A 412 -6.43 -20.69 -20.68
N ILE A 413 -7.37 -19.84 -20.26
CA ILE A 413 -8.12 -19.98 -19.02
C ILE A 413 -9.58 -20.28 -19.37
N PHE A 414 -10.03 -21.49 -19.06
CA PHE A 414 -11.39 -21.93 -19.29
C PHE A 414 -12.22 -21.81 -18.01
N ILE A 415 -13.33 -21.08 -18.05
CA ILE A 415 -14.21 -20.88 -16.90
C ILE A 415 -15.11 -22.10 -16.73
N GLU A 416 -14.76 -23.01 -15.81
CA GLU A 416 -15.53 -24.24 -15.57
C GLU A 416 -16.79 -23.99 -14.74
N LYS A 417 -16.70 -23.10 -13.73
CA LYS A 417 -17.81 -22.88 -12.80
C LYS A 417 -17.79 -21.51 -12.14
N LEU A 418 -18.96 -20.88 -12.03
CA LEU A 418 -19.24 -19.64 -11.33
C LEU A 418 -20.19 -19.91 -10.15
N ARG A 419 -19.87 -19.38 -8.97
CA ARG A 419 -20.81 -19.39 -7.84
C ARG A 419 -20.62 -18.19 -6.93
N ASN A 420 -21.68 -17.74 -6.29
CA ASN A 420 -21.59 -16.78 -5.20
C ASN A 420 -21.27 -17.48 -3.86
N THR A 421 -20.59 -16.76 -2.97
CA THR A 421 -20.39 -17.22 -1.59
C THR A 421 -21.72 -17.23 -0.84
N SER A 422 -21.81 -18.04 0.22
CA SER A 422 -23.05 -18.18 1.01
C SER A 422 -23.52 -16.89 1.66
N ASP A 423 -22.60 -15.95 1.94
CA ASP A 423 -22.92 -14.60 2.44
C ASP A 423 -23.38 -13.63 1.33
N GLY A 424 -23.34 -14.06 0.07
CA GLY A 424 -23.72 -13.27 -1.11
C GLY A 424 -22.78 -12.12 -1.46
N ARG A 425 -21.62 -11.99 -0.79
CA ARG A 425 -20.74 -10.82 -0.90
C ARG A 425 -19.64 -10.96 -1.96
N ARG A 426 -19.31 -12.19 -2.36
CA ARG A 426 -18.19 -12.50 -3.25
C ARG A 426 -18.58 -13.62 -4.20
N SER A 427 -17.72 -13.87 -5.18
CA SER A 427 -17.87 -14.99 -6.11
C SER A 427 -16.62 -15.85 -6.13
N VAL A 428 -16.81 -17.15 -6.24
CA VAL A 428 -15.74 -18.12 -6.45
C VAL A 428 -15.84 -18.62 -7.88
N ILE A 429 -14.76 -18.45 -8.63
CA ILE A 429 -14.62 -18.94 -10.00
C ILE A 429 -13.68 -20.14 -9.95
N THR A 430 -14.16 -21.27 -10.50
CA THR A 430 -13.31 -22.44 -10.80
C THR A 430 -12.94 -22.35 -12.27
N SER A 431 -11.64 -22.29 -12.55
CA SER A 431 -11.12 -22.21 -13.91
C SER A 431 -10.05 -23.27 -14.17
N ARG A 432 -9.99 -23.76 -15.41
CA ARG A 432 -8.93 -24.63 -15.90
C ARG A 432 -7.92 -23.82 -16.70
N HIS A 433 -6.66 -23.93 -16.35
CA HIS A 433 -5.54 -23.24 -17.00
C HIS A 433 -4.80 -24.27 -17.82
N ILE A 434 -4.53 -23.95 -19.08
CA ILE A 434 -3.99 -24.91 -20.06
C ILE A 434 -2.86 -24.24 -20.82
N LEU A 435 -1.67 -24.82 -20.74
CA LEU A 435 -0.48 -24.44 -21.48
C LEU A 435 -0.37 -25.32 -22.73
N LEU A 436 -0.30 -24.70 -23.89
CA LEU A 436 -0.14 -25.35 -25.19
C LEU A 436 1.21 -24.98 -25.79
N ASN A 437 1.86 -25.91 -26.51
CA ASN A 437 3.03 -25.62 -27.34
C ASN A 437 2.65 -25.09 -28.73
N GLN A 438 3.67 -24.87 -29.58
CA GLN A 438 3.55 -24.45 -30.98
C GLN A 438 2.71 -25.41 -31.85
N ASN A 439 2.66 -26.69 -31.48
CA ASN A 439 1.90 -27.73 -32.19
C ASN A 439 0.46 -27.86 -31.68
N SER A 440 0.01 -26.97 -30.77
CA SER A 440 -1.30 -27.07 -30.08
C SER A 440 -1.43 -28.27 -29.15
N GLU A 441 -0.31 -28.85 -28.73
CA GLU A 441 -0.31 -29.96 -27.79
C GLU A 441 -0.36 -29.42 -26.36
N ARG A 442 -1.16 -30.08 -25.51
CA ARG A 442 -1.25 -29.74 -24.10
C ARG A 442 0.00 -30.19 -23.37
N ILE A 443 0.66 -29.20 -22.78
CA ILE A 443 1.90 -29.39 -22.02
C ILE A 443 1.59 -29.48 -20.54
N LEU A 444 0.82 -28.52 -20.00
CA LEU A 444 0.48 -28.49 -18.59
C LEU A 444 -0.96 -28.04 -18.41
N SER A 445 -1.69 -28.63 -17.47
CA SER A 445 -2.98 -28.10 -17.06
C SER A 445 -3.23 -28.22 -15.56
N PHE A 446 -4.12 -27.37 -15.05
CA PHE A 446 -4.60 -27.43 -13.68
C PHE A 446 -5.93 -26.72 -13.51
N LYS A 447 -6.65 -27.06 -12.43
CA LYS A 447 -7.78 -26.28 -11.93
C LYS A 447 -7.32 -25.27 -10.91
N ARG A 448 -7.99 -24.13 -10.88
CA ARG A 448 -7.76 -23.06 -9.90
C ARG A 448 -9.08 -22.55 -9.36
N LYS A 449 -9.15 -22.42 -8.04
CA LYS A 449 -10.26 -21.74 -7.36
C LYS A 449 -9.81 -20.33 -6.98
N THR A 450 -10.53 -19.33 -7.47
CA THR A 450 -10.18 -17.91 -7.27
C THR A 450 -11.38 -17.13 -6.77
N LEU A 451 -11.15 -16.24 -5.81
CA LEU A 451 -12.15 -15.39 -5.20
C LEU A 451 -12.15 -14.01 -5.88
N PHE A 452 -13.34 -13.55 -6.27
CA PHE A 452 -13.58 -12.26 -6.91
C PHE A 452 -14.65 -11.48 -6.14
N SER A 453 -14.80 -10.20 -6.48
CA SER A 453 -15.99 -9.43 -6.13
C SER A 453 -17.26 -10.13 -6.59
N LYS A 454 -18.38 -9.82 -5.96
CA LYS A 454 -19.68 -10.40 -6.32
C LYS A 454 -19.98 -10.20 -7.80
N ILE A 455 -20.38 -11.27 -8.47
CA ILE A 455 -20.96 -11.30 -9.80
C ILE A 455 -22.47 -11.13 -9.66
N ASP A 456 -23.00 -10.07 -10.26
CA ASP A 456 -24.44 -9.85 -10.41
C ASP A 456 -24.98 -10.65 -11.62
N ASP A 457 -26.28 -10.93 -11.63
CA ASP A 457 -26.97 -11.70 -12.69
C ASP A 457 -26.34 -13.08 -12.98
N LEU A 458 -25.88 -13.76 -11.92
CA LEU A 458 -25.18 -15.04 -12.00
C LEU A 458 -25.96 -16.11 -12.82
N GLU A 459 -27.27 -16.20 -12.65
CA GLU A 459 -28.12 -17.16 -13.37
C GLU A 459 -28.06 -16.98 -14.89
N ALA A 460 -28.02 -15.74 -15.38
CA ALA A 460 -27.92 -15.47 -16.82
C ALA A 460 -26.53 -15.89 -17.35
N LYS A 461 -25.48 -15.65 -16.55
CA LYS A 461 -24.08 -15.98 -16.89
C LYS A 461 -23.79 -17.48 -16.86
N ILE A 462 -24.53 -18.26 -16.09
CA ILE A 462 -24.44 -19.73 -16.09
C ILE A 462 -25.12 -20.31 -17.34
N ARG A 463 -26.21 -19.69 -17.82
CA ARG A 463 -26.98 -20.18 -18.98
C ARG A 463 -26.35 -19.89 -20.34
N LEU A 464 -25.38 -18.99 -20.41
CA LEU A 464 -24.64 -18.66 -21.62
C LEU A 464 -23.58 -19.75 -21.86
N SER A 465 -23.90 -20.80 -22.63
CA SER A 465 -22.91 -21.79 -23.08
C SER A 465 -22.39 -21.45 -24.48
N LEU A 466 -21.08 -21.54 -24.70
CA LEU A 466 -20.51 -21.58 -26.05
C LEU A 466 -21.08 -22.77 -26.84
N PRO A 467 -21.23 -22.69 -28.17
CA PRO A 467 -21.60 -23.85 -28.97
C PRO A 467 -20.54 -24.95 -28.82
N GLU A 468 -20.98 -26.14 -28.39
CA GLU A 468 -20.14 -27.29 -28.00
C GLU A 468 -19.22 -27.85 -29.11
N ASN A 469 -19.30 -27.33 -30.35
CA ASN A 469 -18.72 -27.94 -31.55
C ASN A 469 -17.44 -27.27 -32.11
N SER A 470 -16.66 -26.56 -31.30
CA SER A 470 -15.35 -26.07 -31.76
C SER A 470 -14.23 -27.04 -31.34
N LYS A 471 -13.31 -27.38 -32.27
CA LYS A 471 -12.11 -28.19 -31.97
C LYS A 471 -11.29 -27.64 -30.79
N LEU A 472 -11.29 -26.31 -30.62
CA LEU A 472 -10.64 -25.66 -29.49
C LEU A 472 -11.33 -26.01 -28.16
N HIS A 473 -12.67 -25.99 -28.12
CA HIS A 473 -13.43 -26.39 -26.94
C HIS A 473 -13.15 -27.86 -26.57
N GLU A 474 -13.13 -28.76 -27.55
CA GLU A 474 -12.79 -30.18 -27.33
C GLU A 474 -11.39 -30.31 -26.70
N THR A 475 -10.37 -29.63 -27.24
CA THR A 475 -9.02 -29.63 -26.66
C THR A 475 -8.96 -29.06 -25.24
N LEU A 476 -9.73 -28.00 -24.95
CA LEU A 476 -9.69 -27.32 -23.64
C LEU A 476 -10.54 -28.04 -22.57
N ALA A 477 -11.66 -28.66 -22.97
CA ALA A 477 -12.62 -29.28 -22.04
C ALA A 477 -12.29 -30.75 -21.72
N THR A 478 -11.56 -31.45 -22.58
CA THR A 478 -11.24 -32.87 -22.37
C THR A 478 -10.31 -33.05 -21.17
N LYS A 479 -10.64 -33.99 -20.29
CA LYS A 479 -9.72 -34.42 -19.22
C LYS A 479 -8.66 -35.32 -19.84
N ASN A 480 -7.42 -34.88 -19.83
CA ASN A 480 -6.30 -35.69 -20.27
C ASN A 480 -5.74 -36.48 -19.08
N THR A 481 -5.49 -37.78 -19.24
CA THR A 481 -5.00 -38.67 -18.18
C THR A 481 -3.55 -39.07 -18.36
N THR A 482 -2.91 -38.63 -19.46
CA THR A 482 -1.54 -38.98 -19.84
C THR A 482 -0.56 -38.66 -18.72
N VAL A 483 0.35 -39.59 -18.48
CA VAL A 483 1.36 -39.56 -17.43
C VAL A 483 2.71 -39.36 -18.13
N LEU A 484 3.67 -38.62 -17.56
CA LEU A 484 4.98 -38.47 -18.23
C LEU A 484 5.65 -39.83 -18.45
N THR A 485 5.36 -40.81 -17.59
CA THR A 485 5.78 -42.21 -17.73
C THR A 485 5.38 -42.85 -19.06
N ASP A 486 4.36 -42.34 -19.75
CA ASP A 486 3.95 -42.82 -21.07
C ASP A 486 4.94 -42.41 -22.18
N PHE A 487 5.82 -41.44 -21.92
CA PHE A 487 6.79 -40.89 -22.87
C PHE A 487 8.25 -41.25 -22.55
N ILE A 488 8.49 -42.02 -21.48
CA ILE A 488 9.84 -42.38 -21.03
C ILE A 488 9.98 -43.90 -20.86
N ASP A 489 11.12 -44.42 -21.28
CA ASP A 489 11.46 -45.83 -21.10
C ASP A 489 11.98 -46.08 -19.68
N CYS A 490 11.07 -46.45 -18.78
CA CYS A 490 11.39 -46.73 -17.38
C CYS A 490 12.23 -48.01 -17.19
N SER A 491 12.39 -48.86 -18.20
CA SER A 491 13.23 -50.07 -18.09
C SER A 491 14.73 -49.73 -17.96
N ASN A 492 15.13 -48.62 -18.59
CA ASN A 492 16.49 -48.11 -18.60
C ASN A 492 16.92 -47.46 -17.27
N LEU A 493 16.00 -47.21 -16.34
CA LEU A 493 16.31 -46.65 -15.02
C LEU A 493 17.25 -47.53 -14.19
N SER A 494 17.29 -48.83 -14.47
CA SER A 494 18.10 -49.81 -13.74
C SER A 494 19.59 -49.80 -14.09
N GLU A 495 19.97 -49.17 -15.21
CA GLU A 495 21.34 -49.11 -15.75
C GLU A 495 22.13 -47.90 -15.22
N HIS A 496 21.44 -46.91 -14.64
CA HIS A 496 22.05 -45.74 -14.02
C HIS A 496 22.10 -45.90 -12.50
N PRO A 497 23.23 -45.66 -11.80
CA PRO A 497 23.32 -45.80 -10.35
C PRO A 497 22.58 -44.66 -9.64
N ILE A 498 21.25 -44.76 -9.57
CA ILE A 498 20.38 -43.82 -8.85
C ILE A 498 20.13 -44.42 -7.46
N ASN A 499 20.71 -43.80 -6.43
CA ASN A 499 20.50 -44.22 -5.05
C ASN A 499 19.41 -43.35 -4.40
N CYS A 500 18.16 -43.79 -4.50
CA CYS A 500 17.04 -43.17 -3.77
C CYS A 500 17.07 -43.60 -2.30
N HIS A 501 16.85 -42.69 -1.35
CA HIS A 501 16.68 -43.06 0.05
C HIS A 501 15.42 -43.93 0.22
N LYS A 502 15.47 -44.97 1.06
CA LYS A 502 14.27 -45.74 1.43
C LYS A 502 13.32 -44.85 2.22
N ILE A 503 12.05 -44.83 1.83
CA ILE A 503 11.00 -44.02 2.47
C ILE A 503 9.85 -44.95 2.85
N ALA A 504 9.27 -44.76 4.04
CA ALA A 504 8.13 -45.52 4.55
C ALA A 504 6.84 -44.68 4.54
N SER A 505 5.69 -45.35 4.64
CA SER A 505 4.42 -44.65 4.89
C SER A 505 4.37 -44.18 6.34
N ASN A 506 3.72 -43.04 6.58
CA ASN A 506 3.64 -42.33 7.86
C ASN A 506 4.98 -41.80 8.38
N GLU A 507 5.95 -41.62 7.48
CA GLU A 507 7.23 -40.99 7.80
C GLU A 507 7.14 -39.46 7.63
N LEU A 508 7.78 -38.72 8.54
CA LEU A 508 7.96 -37.27 8.46
C LEU A 508 9.41 -36.98 8.08
N LEU A 509 9.61 -36.26 6.98
CA LEU A 509 10.90 -35.89 6.44
C LEU A 509 11.13 -34.39 6.64
N ILE A 510 12.15 -34.04 7.40
CA ILE A 510 12.64 -32.66 7.52
C ILE A 510 13.68 -32.43 6.43
N HIS A 511 13.48 -31.38 5.64
CA HIS A 511 14.41 -31.02 4.57
C HIS A 511 15.37 -29.94 5.07
N ASP A 512 16.67 -30.25 5.05
CA ASP A 512 17.76 -29.31 5.37
C ASP A 512 17.85 -28.16 4.36
N ALA A 513 17.31 -28.36 3.15
CA ALA A 513 17.25 -27.29 2.15
C ALA A 513 16.29 -26.17 2.57
N SER A 514 16.82 -24.95 2.59
CA SER A 514 16.05 -23.71 2.67
C SER A 514 16.53 -22.74 1.59
N ARG A 515 15.64 -21.85 1.15
CA ARG A 515 15.99 -20.83 0.15
C ARG A 515 15.53 -19.45 0.57
N HIS A 516 16.49 -18.53 0.61
CA HIS A 516 16.26 -17.11 0.72
C HIS A 516 15.92 -16.49 -0.64
N LEU A 517 15.00 -15.52 -0.67
CA LEU A 517 14.67 -14.77 -1.89
C LEU A 517 14.78 -13.26 -1.67
N GLY A 518 15.83 -12.66 -2.22
CA GLY A 518 16.07 -11.22 -2.14
C GLY A 518 15.15 -10.37 -3.05
N GLU A 519 15.19 -9.06 -2.84
CA GLU A 519 14.40 -8.08 -3.61
C GLU A 519 14.75 -8.10 -5.11
N SER A 520 16.04 -8.16 -5.43
CA SER A 520 16.53 -8.19 -6.81
C SER A 520 16.15 -9.48 -7.53
N GLU A 521 16.23 -10.62 -6.86
CA GLU A 521 15.82 -11.91 -7.41
C GLU A 521 14.31 -11.95 -7.65
N ASN A 522 13.52 -11.49 -6.67
CA ASN A 522 12.07 -11.38 -6.83
C ASN A 522 11.71 -10.51 -8.05
N LEU A 523 12.35 -9.35 -8.24
CA LEU A 523 12.14 -8.50 -9.42
C LEU A 523 12.56 -9.21 -10.72
N LEU A 524 13.74 -9.82 -10.74
CA LEU A 524 14.29 -10.54 -11.89
C LEU A 524 13.33 -11.66 -12.35
N PHE A 525 12.95 -12.57 -11.46
CA PHE A 525 12.12 -13.71 -11.81
C PHE A 525 10.68 -13.31 -12.13
N THR A 526 10.12 -12.34 -11.41
CA THR A 526 8.80 -11.77 -11.74
C THR A 526 8.79 -11.21 -13.16
N THR A 527 9.87 -10.53 -13.57
CA THR A 527 10.01 -9.96 -14.92
C THR A 527 10.27 -11.04 -15.97
N LEU A 528 11.16 -11.99 -15.69
CA LEU A 528 11.52 -13.10 -16.58
C LEU A 528 10.30 -13.94 -16.97
N PHE A 529 9.39 -14.15 -16.01
CA PHE A 529 8.13 -14.88 -16.21
C PHE A 529 6.95 -13.99 -16.62
N ARG A 530 7.19 -12.69 -16.84
CA ARG A 530 6.18 -11.69 -17.23
C ARG A 530 4.96 -11.64 -16.30
N ASN A 531 5.17 -11.81 -15.00
CA ASN A 531 4.08 -11.57 -14.05
C ASN A 531 3.81 -10.06 -13.99
N THR A 532 2.68 -9.64 -14.56
CA THR A 532 2.32 -8.23 -14.73
C THR A 532 1.73 -7.59 -13.48
N HIS A 533 1.41 -8.36 -12.42
CA HIS A 533 0.71 -7.81 -11.28
C HIS A 533 1.63 -6.92 -10.42
N PRO A 534 1.29 -5.64 -10.22
CA PRO A 534 2.22 -4.66 -9.64
C PRO A 534 2.57 -4.93 -8.16
N VAL A 535 1.82 -5.79 -7.46
CA VAL A 535 2.11 -6.19 -6.07
C VAL A 535 3.46 -6.92 -5.92
N HIS A 536 4.01 -7.43 -7.02
CA HIS A 536 5.26 -8.19 -6.99
C HIS A 536 6.50 -7.31 -7.17
N PHE A 537 6.36 -6.05 -7.63
CA PHE A 537 7.52 -5.24 -8.01
C PHE A 537 7.35 -3.71 -7.93
N ASN A 538 6.13 -3.16 -7.80
CA ASN A 538 5.91 -1.71 -7.90
C ASN A 538 5.95 -1.03 -6.52
N TYR A 539 7.15 -0.62 -6.10
CA TYR A 539 7.41 0.09 -4.84
C TYR A 539 6.87 1.53 -4.77
N LEU A 540 6.43 2.11 -5.90
CA LEU A 540 5.75 3.41 -5.90
C LEU A 540 4.26 3.26 -5.57
N ARG A 541 3.65 2.14 -5.99
CA ARG A 541 2.23 1.85 -5.76
C ARG A 541 2.00 1.15 -4.42
N TYR A 542 2.95 0.34 -3.97
CA TYR A 542 2.89 -0.45 -2.74
C TYR A 542 4.05 -0.08 -1.83
N GLN A 543 3.82 -0.02 -0.51
CA GLN A 543 4.93 0.14 0.42
C GLN A 543 5.80 -1.12 0.38
N LYS A 544 7.08 -1.00 0.78
CA LYS A 544 8.03 -2.12 0.77
C LYS A 544 7.49 -3.39 1.47
N LYS A 545 6.76 -3.22 2.58
CA LYS A 545 6.14 -4.31 3.35
C LYS A 545 4.93 -4.98 2.65
N ASP A 546 4.36 -4.31 1.66
CA ASP A 546 3.16 -4.77 0.94
C ASP A 546 3.52 -5.51 -0.36
N ILE A 547 4.80 -5.53 -0.74
CA ILE A 547 5.31 -6.33 -1.85
C ILE A 547 5.31 -7.80 -1.46
N ILE A 548 4.83 -8.66 -2.35
CA ILE A 548 4.64 -10.08 -2.10
C ILE A 548 5.37 -10.88 -3.18
N VAL A 549 6.02 -11.96 -2.79
CA VAL A 549 6.61 -12.94 -3.72
C VAL A 549 5.51 -13.72 -4.43
N CYS A 550 5.65 -13.96 -5.73
CA CYS A 550 4.68 -14.75 -6.49
C CYS A 550 4.51 -16.14 -5.86
N GLY A 551 3.26 -16.57 -5.67
CA GLY A 551 2.95 -17.88 -5.07
C GLY A 551 3.55 -19.05 -5.84
N GLY A 552 3.69 -18.95 -7.17
CA GLY A 552 4.34 -19.98 -7.97
C GLY A 552 5.84 -20.16 -7.64
N PHE A 553 6.55 -19.11 -7.23
CA PHE A 553 7.93 -19.24 -6.73
C PHE A 553 7.97 -19.93 -5.36
N VAL A 554 7.04 -19.55 -4.46
CA VAL A 554 6.92 -20.19 -3.14
C VAL A 554 6.67 -21.69 -3.28
N LEU A 555 5.77 -22.06 -4.20
CA LEU A 555 5.47 -23.46 -4.53
C LEU A 555 6.71 -24.17 -5.08
N ALA A 556 7.39 -23.57 -6.06
CA ALA A 556 8.57 -24.16 -6.70
C ALA A 556 9.70 -24.42 -5.71
N ILE A 557 10.01 -23.44 -4.85
CA ILE A 557 11.03 -23.57 -3.80
C ILE A 557 10.64 -24.68 -2.82
N THR A 558 9.37 -24.70 -2.40
CA THR A 558 8.87 -25.70 -1.45
C THR A 558 9.05 -27.12 -2.00
N LEU A 559 8.69 -27.34 -3.26
CA LEU A 559 8.88 -28.63 -3.94
C LEU A 559 10.35 -28.99 -4.10
N ALA A 560 11.20 -28.04 -4.49
CA ALA A 560 12.61 -28.31 -4.74
C ALA A 560 13.38 -28.71 -3.47
N ASN A 561 13.06 -28.08 -2.34
CA ASN A 561 13.60 -28.50 -1.04
C ASN A 561 13.30 -29.98 -0.78
N ALA A 562 12.08 -30.44 -1.09
CA ALA A 562 11.70 -31.85 -0.95
C ALA A 562 12.38 -32.76 -2.00
N LEU A 563 12.43 -32.32 -3.26
CA LEU A 563 13.01 -33.08 -4.36
C LEU A 563 14.50 -33.38 -4.17
N LYS A 564 15.25 -32.50 -3.48
CA LYS A 564 16.66 -32.74 -3.10
C LYS A 564 16.84 -34.07 -2.35
N ASP A 565 15.88 -34.44 -1.50
CA ASP A 565 15.92 -35.63 -0.66
C ASP A 565 15.15 -36.80 -1.26
N LEU A 566 14.12 -36.53 -2.08
CA LEU A 566 13.45 -37.56 -2.86
C LEU A 566 14.32 -38.12 -3.99
N LYS A 567 15.36 -37.39 -4.42
CA LYS A 567 16.30 -37.72 -5.49
C LYS A 567 15.64 -37.74 -6.86
N GLN A 568 15.72 -38.87 -7.58
CA GLN A 568 15.26 -38.95 -8.96
C GLN A 568 13.75 -39.09 -9.01
N VAL A 569 13.07 -38.15 -9.67
CA VAL A 569 11.62 -38.18 -9.89
C VAL A 569 11.35 -38.23 -11.38
N VAL A 570 10.65 -39.26 -11.84
CA VAL A 570 10.35 -39.46 -13.26
C VAL A 570 9.02 -38.84 -13.66
N ASP A 571 8.07 -38.74 -12.73
CA ASP A 571 6.84 -37.97 -12.90
C ASP A 571 6.35 -37.43 -11.55
N GLN A 572 5.64 -36.31 -11.57
CA GLN A 572 5.01 -35.70 -10.40
C GLN A 572 3.70 -34.99 -10.75
N ARG A 573 2.76 -35.02 -9.80
CA ARG A 573 1.43 -34.42 -9.95
C ARG A 573 0.98 -33.76 -8.66
N ILE A 574 0.45 -32.53 -8.73
CA ILE A 574 -0.14 -31.89 -7.54
C ILE A 574 -1.62 -32.22 -7.51
N ILE A 575 -2.05 -32.91 -6.46
CA ILE A 575 -3.45 -33.21 -6.20
C ILE A 575 -4.16 -31.93 -5.78
N SER A 576 -3.61 -31.24 -4.77
CA SER A 576 -4.11 -29.96 -4.28
C SER A 576 -2.98 -29.11 -3.71
N CYS A 577 -3.16 -27.79 -3.75
CA CYS A 577 -2.24 -26.83 -3.16
C CYS A 577 -3.00 -25.61 -2.65
N SER A 578 -2.67 -25.16 -1.43
CA SER A 578 -3.24 -23.95 -0.83
C SER A 578 -2.15 -23.03 -0.33
N HIS A 579 -2.21 -21.75 -0.73
CA HIS A 579 -1.41 -20.70 -0.13
C HIS A 579 -2.05 -20.25 1.18
N ILE A 580 -1.28 -20.27 2.26
CA ILE A 580 -1.75 -20.03 3.62
C ILE A 580 -1.39 -18.60 4.03
N ASN A 581 -0.09 -18.28 4.04
CA ASN A 581 0.45 -16.98 4.41
C ASN A 581 1.29 -16.38 3.29
N LYS A 582 1.33 -15.05 3.24
CA LYS A 582 2.11 -14.28 2.27
C LYS A 582 3.60 -14.38 2.58
N ILE A 583 4.40 -14.41 1.53
CA ILE A 583 5.87 -14.31 1.57
C ILE A 583 6.26 -12.92 1.07
N ALA A 584 7.09 -12.21 1.83
CA ALA A 584 7.68 -10.96 1.41
C ALA A 584 9.07 -11.23 0.79
N PRO A 585 9.59 -10.32 -0.05
CA PRO A 585 11.02 -10.32 -0.36
C PRO A 585 11.84 -10.31 0.95
N MET A 586 12.99 -10.97 0.93
CA MET A 586 13.88 -11.24 2.07
C MET A 586 13.41 -12.34 3.05
N ASP A 587 12.24 -12.95 2.82
CA ASP A 587 11.89 -14.17 3.56
C ASP A 587 12.69 -15.39 3.05
N THR A 588 12.90 -16.34 3.95
CA THR A 588 13.50 -17.66 3.68
C THR A 588 12.42 -18.73 3.74
N ILE A 589 12.44 -19.69 2.82
CA ILE A 589 11.45 -20.77 2.73
C ILE A 589 12.16 -22.13 2.95
N SER A 590 11.72 -22.84 3.97
CA SER A 590 12.12 -24.21 4.33
C SER A 590 10.95 -25.17 4.09
N SER A 591 11.20 -26.48 4.09
CA SER A 591 10.14 -27.47 3.82
C SER A 591 10.16 -28.67 4.76
N VAL A 592 8.98 -29.25 4.98
CA VAL A 592 8.80 -30.55 5.65
C VAL A 592 7.79 -31.38 4.88
N SER A 593 8.02 -32.69 4.75
CA SER A 593 7.15 -33.60 3.99
C SER A 593 6.68 -34.78 4.84
N TYR A 594 5.37 -35.03 4.85
CA TYR A 594 4.77 -36.23 5.43
C TYR A 594 4.35 -37.21 4.33
N ILE A 595 4.74 -38.47 4.49
CA ILE A 595 4.47 -39.53 3.51
C ILE A 595 3.17 -40.24 3.85
N HIS A 596 2.08 -39.90 3.16
CA HIS A 596 0.78 -40.52 3.39
C HIS A 596 0.74 -41.99 2.97
N SER A 597 1.29 -42.30 1.80
CA SER A 597 1.30 -43.67 1.31
C SER A 597 2.45 -43.91 0.35
N ARG A 598 2.90 -45.16 0.33
CA ARG A 598 3.87 -45.70 -0.60
C ARG A 598 3.25 -46.91 -1.30
N LYS A 599 3.26 -46.92 -2.62
CA LYS A 599 2.81 -48.04 -3.46
C LYS A 599 3.91 -48.43 -4.43
N LEU A 600 4.03 -49.70 -4.75
CA LEU A 600 4.96 -50.20 -5.76
C LEU A 600 4.17 -50.44 -7.05
N GLU A 601 4.65 -49.87 -8.15
CA GLU A 601 4.07 -49.99 -9.49
C GLU A 601 5.23 -50.34 -10.45
N ASP A 602 5.33 -51.61 -10.85
CA ASP A 602 6.41 -52.16 -11.67
C ASP A 602 7.82 -51.84 -11.11
N ASN A 603 8.62 -51.06 -11.84
CA ASN A 603 9.98 -50.63 -11.45
C ASN A 603 10.00 -49.30 -10.66
N LEU A 604 8.83 -48.77 -10.32
CA LEU A 604 8.67 -47.48 -9.65
C LEU A 604 7.99 -47.64 -8.29
N GLU A 605 8.27 -46.69 -7.42
CA GLU A 605 7.45 -46.44 -6.25
C GLU A 605 6.70 -45.11 -6.40
N VAL A 606 5.44 -45.15 -5.99
CA VAL A 606 4.53 -44.01 -6.00
C VAL A 606 4.32 -43.56 -4.58
N LEU A 607 4.77 -42.34 -4.29
CA LEU A 607 4.63 -41.70 -3.01
C LEU A 607 3.50 -40.68 -3.08
N THR A 608 2.56 -40.73 -2.13
CA THR A 608 1.63 -39.62 -1.88
C THR A 608 2.16 -38.83 -0.71
N ILE A 609 2.48 -37.56 -0.95
CA ILE A 609 3.25 -36.71 -0.04
C ILE A 609 2.46 -35.45 0.26
N LYS A 610 2.43 -35.05 1.52
CA LYS A 610 1.99 -33.72 1.94
C LYS A 610 3.20 -32.91 2.37
N THR A 611 3.52 -31.86 1.63
CA THR A 611 4.66 -30.97 1.90
C THR A 611 4.17 -29.61 2.36
N LEU A 612 4.74 -29.09 3.44
CA LEU A 612 4.52 -27.73 3.93
C LEU A 612 5.74 -26.88 3.62
N GLY A 613 5.51 -25.68 3.08
CA GLY A 613 6.52 -24.63 3.04
C GLY A 613 6.38 -23.74 4.26
N ILE A 614 7.49 -23.44 4.93
CA ILE A 614 7.56 -22.71 6.19
C ILE A 614 8.50 -21.54 6.03
N ARG A 615 8.06 -20.34 6.43
CA ARG A 615 8.85 -19.12 6.30
C ARG A 615 9.69 -18.83 7.54
N ASN A 616 10.94 -18.42 7.35
CA ASN A 616 11.85 -17.91 8.38
C ASN A 616 11.97 -18.84 9.59
N VAL A 617 12.11 -20.15 9.32
CA VAL A 617 12.44 -21.17 10.31
C VAL A 617 13.47 -22.11 9.69
N ASP A 618 14.58 -22.31 10.36
CA ASP A 618 15.52 -23.37 10.04
C ASP A 618 15.04 -24.67 10.68
N ILE A 619 14.17 -25.40 9.96
CA ILE A 619 13.46 -26.57 10.52
C ILE A 619 14.46 -27.65 10.99
N ALA A 620 15.55 -27.84 10.25
CA ALA A 620 16.55 -28.88 10.55
C ALA A 620 17.30 -28.59 11.85
N ASN A 621 17.52 -27.32 12.18
CA ASN A 621 18.22 -26.94 13.41
C ASN A 621 17.27 -26.60 14.57
N GLU A 622 16.11 -26.01 14.28
CA GLU A 622 15.18 -25.51 15.30
C GLU A 622 14.12 -26.56 15.71
N LEU A 623 13.73 -27.47 14.82
CA LEU A 623 12.53 -28.32 15.00
C LEU A 623 12.77 -29.82 14.79
N ASN A 624 14.02 -30.27 14.65
CA ASN A 624 14.34 -31.68 14.42
C ASN A 624 13.94 -32.59 15.59
N ASP A 625 14.05 -32.07 16.82
CA ASP A 625 13.76 -32.81 18.05
C ASP A 625 12.38 -32.47 18.65
N CYS A 626 11.52 -31.79 17.88
CA CYS A 626 10.16 -31.42 18.29
C CYS A 626 9.13 -32.47 17.84
N ASP A 627 8.11 -32.70 18.68
CA ASP A 627 6.96 -33.50 18.29
C ASP A 627 6.04 -32.72 17.35
N TRP A 628 5.67 -33.32 16.23
CA TRP A 628 4.77 -32.72 15.26
C TRP A 628 3.34 -33.24 15.42
N PRO A 629 2.32 -32.37 15.47
CA PRO A 629 0.94 -32.80 15.65
C PRO A 629 0.46 -33.58 14.41
N LEU A 630 0.09 -34.85 14.61
CA LEU A 630 -0.32 -35.73 13.50
C LEU A 630 -1.53 -35.15 12.74
N ASP A 631 -2.43 -34.44 13.41
CA ASP A 631 -3.60 -33.78 12.81
C ASP A 631 -3.23 -32.73 11.74
N LEU A 632 -2.01 -32.18 11.81
CA LEU A 632 -1.49 -31.28 10.77
C LEU A 632 -1.35 -32.02 9.42
N PHE A 633 -1.09 -33.33 9.47
CA PHE A 633 -0.85 -34.17 8.31
C PHE A 633 -1.99 -35.15 8.02
N ALA A 634 -2.77 -35.58 9.02
CA ALA A 634 -3.80 -36.61 8.89
C ALA A 634 -4.85 -36.30 7.82
N GLN A 635 -5.20 -35.03 7.66
CA GLN A 635 -6.10 -34.57 6.59
C GLN A 635 -5.31 -34.18 5.35
N GLU A 636 -5.65 -34.81 4.22
CA GLU A 636 -5.11 -34.50 2.90
C GLU A 636 -5.28 -33.01 2.52
N ASP A 637 -6.41 -32.39 2.90
CA ASP A 637 -6.68 -30.95 2.67
C ASP A 637 -7.17 -30.26 3.96
N LEU A 638 -6.22 -29.73 4.74
CA LEU A 638 -6.51 -29.01 5.98
C LEU A 638 -6.76 -27.54 5.67
N ARG A 639 -7.97 -27.03 5.93
CA ARG A 639 -8.29 -25.61 5.63
C ARG A 639 -7.34 -24.65 6.37
N PRO A 640 -6.89 -23.55 5.74
CA PRO A 640 -5.94 -22.59 6.33
C PRO A 640 -6.31 -22.14 7.75
N ALA A 641 -7.58 -21.80 7.99
CA ALA A 641 -8.03 -21.34 9.31
C ALA A 641 -7.98 -22.42 10.40
N LYS A 642 -8.16 -23.70 10.02
CA LYS A 642 -8.03 -24.83 10.96
C LYS A 642 -6.56 -25.11 11.25
N MET A 643 -5.71 -25.07 10.22
CA MET A 643 -4.26 -25.20 10.35
C MET A 643 -3.70 -24.16 11.33
N GLU A 644 -4.03 -22.88 11.13
CA GLU A 644 -3.56 -21.82 12.04
C GLU A 644 -4.07 -21.97 13.47
N LYS A 645 -5.29 -22.51 13.64
CA LYS A 645 -5.80 -22.81 14.97
C LYS A 645 -4.97 -23.92 15.65
N LEU A 646 -4.72 -25.01 14.92
CA LEU A 646 -3.93 -26.14 15.40
C LEU A 646 -2.51 -25.71 15.78
N LEU A 647 -1.83 -24.98 14.88
CA LEU A 647 -0.46 -24.51 15.14
C LEU A 647 -0.38 -23.59 16.35
N ARG A 648 -1.35 -22.70 16.55
CA ARG A 648 -1.40 -21.85 17.75
C ARG A 648 -1.52 -22.64 19.06
N GLU A 649 -2.21 -23.77 19.02
CA GLU A 649 -2.53 -24.58 20.20
C GLU A 649 -1.44 -25.62 20.50
N GLU A 650 -0.86 -26.23 19.46
CA GLU A 650 0.00 -27.41 19.59
C GLU A 650 1.44 -27.21 19.10
N MET A 651 1.72 -26.20 18.26
CA MET A 651 3.07 -25.93 17.73
C MET A 651 3.27 -24.43 17.43
N PRO A 652 3.27 -23.57 18.47
CA PRO A 652 3.20 -22.11 18.32
C PRO A 652 4.40 -21.51 17.59
N GLU A 653 5.53 -22.21 17.52
CA GLU A 653 6.73 -21.86 16.75
C GLU A 653 6.43 -21.68 15.27
N LEU A 654 5.40 -22.37 14.76
CA LEU A 654 4.95 -22.35 13.37
C LEU A 654 3.69 -21.50 13.13
N PHE A 655 3.11 -20.92 14.18
CA PHE A 655 1.93 -20.06 14.05
C PHE A 655 2.21 -18.88 13.10
N HIS A 656 1.38 -18.69 12.08
CA HIS A 656 1.60 -17.74 10.98
C HIS A 656 2.90 -17.95 10.16
N LYS A 657 3.58 -19.09 10.27
CA LYS A 657 4.81 -19.37 9.50
C LYS A 657 4.63 -20.33 8.34
N VAL A 658 3.63 -21.22 8.36
CA VAL A 658 3.32 -22.07 7.20
C VAL A 658 2.81 -21.18 6.06
N CYS A 659 3.50 -21.16 4.92
CA CYS A 659 3.15 -20.29 3.80
C CYS A 659 2.37 -21.03 2.71
N ILE A 660 2.60 -22.33 2.56
CA ILE A 660 1.94 -23.16 1.55
C ILE A 660 1.81 -24.60 2.05
N GLN A 661 0.74 -25.28 1.66
CA GLN A 661 0.62 -26.73 1.77
C GLN A 661 0.38 -27.34 0.39
N ILE A 662 1.03 -28.45 0.10
CA ILE A 662 0.99 -29.13 -1.18
C ILE A 662 0.75 -30.62 -0.93
N LEU A 663 -0.33 -31.15 -1.48
CA LEU A 663 -0.57 -32.59 -1.57
C LEU A 663 -0.26 -33.04 -3.00
N TRP A 664 0.66 -33.97 -3.15
CA TRP A 664 1.20 -34.34 -4.45
C TRP A 664 1.61 -35.81 -4.50
N LYS A 665 1.71 -36.33 -5.72
CA LYS A 665 2.21 -37.67 -6.01
C LYS A 665 3.52 -37.58 -6.78
N VAL A 666 4.41 -38.50 -6.46
CA VAL A 666 5.74 -38.63 -7.06
C VAL A 666 5.95 -40.07 -7.48
N TRP A 667 6.37 -40.25 -8.73
CA TRP A 667 6.85 -41.51 -9.27
C TRP A 667 8.37 -41.47 -9.32
N ARG A 668 9.03 -42.45 -8.69
CA ARG A 668 10.48 -42.55 -8.67
C ARG A 668 10.97 -44.00 -8.73
N PRO A 669 12.22 -44.25 -9.14
CA PRO A 669 12.79 -45.59 -9.16
C PRO A 669 12.77 -46.24 -7.77
N ILE A 670 12.48 -47.54 -7.71
CA ILE A 670 12.56 -48.31 -6.45
C ILE A 670 14.03 -48.41 -6.02
N THR A 671 14.31 -48.08 -4.76
CA THR A 671 15.62 -48.35 -4.16
C THR A 671 15.88 -49.86 -4.12
N LYS A 672 16.93 -50.33 -4.79
CA LYS A 672 17.40 -51.73 -4.67
C LYS A 672 17.90 -52.04 -3.26
#